data_AF-A0A961UPV0-F1
#
_entry.id   AF-A0A961UPV0-F1
#
_cell.length_a   1.000
_cell.length_b   1.000
_cell.length_c   1.000
_cell.angle_alpha   90.00
_cell.angle_beta   90.00
_cell.angle_gamma   90.00
#
_symmetry.space_group_name_H-M   'P 1'
#
loop_
_entity.id
_entity.type
_entity.pdbx_description
1 polymer ?
#
loop_
_entity_poly.entity_id
_entity_poly.type
_entity_poly.pdbx_seq_one_letter_code
_entity_poly.pdbx_strand_id
1 'polypeptide(L)'
;MFSYENKNKITFFIPDNYNKISIWIKCKSNEINCSHIRLIHLRGIRKLYWLVDLTIRQMKEDPKLLLYRFKQYRNFSKGNMFTRLSERFANKEDNSNYEAWIKANDYNESRDLKNLRERIGRVDTRPRISVLMPVFNTPESLLDKAIESVVAQVYPEWELCIADDASTEAHVRRRIAEWCDRDPRIKVIHRDVNGHICHATNSAFSISGGAWIALLDHDDVLAPNALAEVALAIADNPDANLIYSDEDKIGVTGRRYQPYFKPDFSPELFRSMNYLNHLTVLRADLIRTVGGWRPGYEGSQDYDLLLRVIERIDFRTILHIPKILYHWRAVEGSTALAYDEKSYAFKAGIRALEDHLQRTSRRARVSKVPRFPFYRIRHEIESPPPFVSLIIPTRDRVDLLSAAVGSILKKTEYPHYEIIIVDNGSEQQETFQYFKNISNINNIKILSYPGEFNYSKINNHAVEHARGDIIGLINNDIEVINSDWLSELVSWAQQDEIGCVGAKLYYKNNRIQHAGVILGFNGVASHAHLNALRENPGYFGRAVVVQNYSAVTAACLLVRKSIYREMNGLNEKDLKVAFNDVDFCIRVQNAGYRNVWTPFAELYHHESPSRGLDASPENIERFKSEVRYMVQKWGEYLTSDPYYSPNLSLRGEGFSYSWPEVDRGVPLLAIAGIVKNEAPYILEWIAHHRSIGFGAAFIADNDSTDGTKEILGKLSSAGIVDFISFPTVGTKPPQLSAYEELLEKYSKKVNWIAFIDADEFIMPSMEGFDIENYFRELPDDVGAVVLNWAIYGSSFHEDAPKGRVAESFTRRADKSDISNHHYKTVIRSAAYERVGGNPHQFVLKPGYRTITVNGEAVVDHPVRGGGLSHAVQWHPMRINHYVVKSFAEFMARKKSRGSASIYEKDKDRSYFTFHDKNEIEEIPFESLMLDVNKEIVELSNICGENINHSLTDYKGGEWRISDKYISDIEVVNYEGENILIEGWAISPCGLGVRQFDVLINGIKFKDYKIERVERPDIQAIYPYASSTCGFKILLEGVESGGGIQDGDRIELLCFDKTGPAKLADHVIRAGLGSPVTPVND
;
A
#
# COMPACT_ATOMS: atom_id res chain seq x y z
N MET A 1 20.54 -22.01 0.37
CA MET A 1 21.25 -22.34 -0.89
C MET A 1 21.07 -23.83 -1.20
N PHE A 2 21.14 -24.29 -2.46
CA PHE A 2 21.20 -25.73 -2.78
C PHE A 2 22.31 -26.02 -3.79
N SER A 3 22.95 -27.19 -3.73
CA SER A 3 23.90 -27.65 -4.75
C SER A 3 23.40 -28.93 -5.43
N TYR A 4 23.72 -29.05 -6.72
CA TYR A 4 23.41 -30.22 -7.53
C TYR A 4 24.69 -31.07 -7.64
N GLU A 5 24.73 -32.19 -6.93
CA GLU A 5 25.91 -33.05 -6.95
C GLU A 5 25.84 -34.12 -8.05
N ASN A 6 24.64 -34.54 -8.53
CA ASN A 6 24.42 -35.45 -9.67
C ASN A 6 22.92 -35.56 -10.06
N LYS A 7 22.58 -36.19 -11.21
CA LYS A 7 21.21 -36.30 -11.82
C LYS A 7 20.05 -36.78 -10.89
N ASN A 8 20.34 -37.31 -9.70
CA ASN A 8 19.36 -37.88 -8.76
C ASN A 8 19.51 -37.37 -7.30
N LYS A 9 20.20 -36.25 -7.06
CA LYS A 9 20.48 -35.76 -5.69
C LYS A 9 20.37 -34.23 -5.59
N ILE A 10 19.58 -33.75 -4.63
CA ILE A 10 19.44 -32.32 -4.30
C ILE A 10 19.78 -32.13 -2.81
N THR A 11 20.75 -31.27 -2.52
CA THR A 11 21.19 -30.96 -1.15
C THR A 11 20.84 -29.52 -0.78
N PHE A 12 20.18 -29.32 0.36
CA PHE A 12 19.77 -28.02 0.87
C PHE A 12 20.75 -27.53 1.95
N PHE A 13 21.14 -26.25 1.87
CA PHE A 13 21.99 -25.53 2.82
C PHE A 13 21.18 -24.39 3.45
N ILE A 14 21.11 -24.38 4.79
CA ILE A 14 20.53 -23.31 5.57
C ILE A 14 21.70 -22.50 6.17
N PRO A 15 21.78 -21.18 5.94
CA PRO A 15 22.82 -20.35 6.52
C PRO A 15 22.41 -20.01 7.95
N ASP A 16 22.77 -20.91 8.88
CA ASP A 16 23.20 -20.61 10.26
C ASP A 16 23.62 -21.93 10.92
N ASN A 17 24.91 -22.03 11.28
CA ASN A 17 25.57 -23.13 12.00
C ASN A 17 25.33 -24.59 11.50
N TYR A 18 26.19 -25.04 10.58
CA TYR A 18 26.64 -26.43 10.33
C TYR A 18 25.63 -27.60 10.31
N ASN A 19 24.36 -27.41 9.95
CA ASN A 19 23.43 -28.55 9.71
C ASN A 19 23.11 -28.74 8.21
N LYS A 20 23.30 -29.96 7.70
CA LYS A 20 23.03 -30.37 6.30
C LYS A 20 21.75 -31.19 6.21
N ILE A 21 20.84 -30.84 5.30
CA ILE A 21 19.69 -31.68 4.94
C ILE A 21 19.90 -32.20 3.51
N SER A 22 19.99 -33.52 3.37
CA SER A 22 20.14 -34.20 2.06
C SER A 22 18.86 -34.94 1.70
N ILE A 23 18.25 -34.63 0.55
CA ILE A 23 17.05 -35.30 0.06
C ILE A 23 17.40 -36.10 -1.20
N TRP A 24 17.03 -37.39 -1.21
CA TRP A 24 17.24 -38.27 -2.35
C TRP A 24 15.96 -38.36 -3.18
N ILE A 25 16.06 -38.10 -4.48
CA ILE A 25 14.94 -38.22 -5.40
C ILE A 25 15.36 -39.15 -6.53
N LYS A 26 14.73 -40.32 -6.61
CA LYS A 26 15.05 -41.34 -7.61
C LYS A 26 14.14 -41.15 -8.82
N CYS A 27 14.64 -40.53 -9.89
CA CYS A 27 13.91 -40.38 -11.14
C CYS A 27 14.13 -41.61 -12.04
N LYS A 28 13.06 -42.35 -12.37
CA LYS A 28 13.02 -43.24 -13.54
C LYS A 28 11.96 -42.70 -14.49
N SER A 29 12.38 -42.29 -15.70
CA SER A 29 11.53 -41.92 -16.85
C SER A 29 10.21 -41.18 -16.54
N ASN A 30 10.19 -39.84 -16.75
CA ASN A 30 9.01 -38.95 -16.73
C ASN A 30 8.04 -39.00 -15.54
N GLU A 31 8.25 -39.87 -14.55
CA GLU A 31 7.52 -39.89 -13.27
C GLU A 31 8.50 -39.69 -12.10
N ILE A 32 8.22 -38.71 -11.25
CA ILE A 32 8.92 -38.52 -9.98
C ILE A 32 8.21 -39.41 -8.95
N ASN A 33 8.87 -40.50 -8.52
CA ASN A 33 8.36 -41.33 -7.44
C ASN A 33 8.95 -40.87 -6.10
N CYS A 34 8.14 -40.16 -5.29
CA CYS A 34 8.52 -39.62 -3.97
C CYS A 34 8.45 -40.64 -2.82
N SER A 35 8.39 -41.95 -3.09
CA SER A 35 8.20 -42.99 -2.07
C SER A 35 9.37 -43.16 -1.08
N HIS A 36 10.54 -42.57 -1.35
CA HIS A 36 11.76 -42.79 -0.55
C HIS A 36 12.48 -41.49 -0.19
N ILE A 37 11.83 -40.64 0.62
CA ILE A 37 12.46 -39.47 1.25
C ILE A 37 13.04 -39.92 2.60
N ARG A 38 14.37 -39.89 2.76
CA ARG A 38 15.05 -40.11 4.05
C ARG A 38 15.66 -38.82 4.58
N LEU A 39 15.19 -38.38 5.74
CA LEU A 39 15.82 -37.30 6.53
C LEU A 39 17.01 -37.88 7.28
N ILE A 40 18.21 -37.32 7.07
CA ILE A 40 19.41 -37.69 7.82
C ILE A 40 19.84 -36.48 8.64
N HIS A 41 19.75 -36.62 9.97
CA HIS A 41 20.23 -35.72 11.02
C HIS A 41 19.57 -34.33 11.16
N LEU A 42 18.78 -34.20 12.23
CA LEU A 42 18.42 -32.94 12.87
C LEU A 42 18.67 -33.11 14.37
N ARG A 43 19.64 -32.40 14.94
CA ARG A 43 19.75 -32.25 16.40
C ARG A 43 19.17 -30.88 16.79
N GLY A 44 18.09 -30.90 17.57
CA GLY A 44 17.77 -29.78 18.48
C GLY A 44 16.68 -28.76 18.10
N ILE A 45 15.90 -28.91 17.02
CA ILE A 45 14.85 -27.90 16.69
C ILE A 45 13.53 -28.57 16.24
N ARG A 46 12.50 -28.51 17.09
CA ARG A 46 11.13 -29.05 16.81
C ARG A 46 10.36 -28.24 15.74
N LYS A 47 10.58 -26.91 15.62
CA LYS A 47 9.88 -26.03 14.66
C LYS A 47 10.19 -26.35 13.18
N LEU A 48 11.36 -26.89 12.87
CA LEU A 48 11.77 -27.18 11.49
C LEU A 48 11.19 -28.49 10.94
N TYR A 49 10.84 -29.42 11.83
CA TYR A 49 10.22 -30.70 11.46
C TYR A 49 8.85 -30.49 10.79
N TRP A 50 8.07 -29.52 11.27
CA TRP A 50 6.74 -29.22 10.74
C TRP A 50 6.79 -28.63 9.32
N LEU A 51 7.73 -27.73 9.03
CA LEU A 51 7.88 -27.11 7.71
C LEU A 51 8.34 -28.13 6.65
N VAL A 52 9.25 -29.03 7.03
CA VAL A 52 9.73 -30.10 6.14
C VAL A 52 8.65 -31.15 5.93
N ASP A 53 7.87 -31.49 6.97
CA ASP A 53 6.74 -32.41 6.85
C ASP A 53 5.59 -31.84 5.99
N LEU A 54 5.28 -30.55 6.13
CA LEU A 54 4.32 -29.83 5.29
C LEU A 54 4.74 -29.86 3.81
N THR A 55 6.02 -29.62 3.54
CA THR A 55 6.58 -29.67 2.17
C THR A 55 6.53 -31.10 1.61
N ILE A 56 6.81 -32.12 2.43
CA ILE A 56 6.74 -33.54 2.02
C ILE A 56 5.29 -33.98 1.77
N ARG A 57 4.31 -33.48 2.54
CA ARG A 57 2.87 -33.73 2.32
C ARG A 57 2.40 -33.09 1.01
N GLN A 58 2.73 -31.83 0.78
CA GLN A 58 2.45 -31.14 -0.49
C GLN A 58 3.10 -31.86 -1.70
N MET A 59 4.31 -32.40 -1.54
CA MET A 59 4.99 -33.22 -2.56
C MET A 59 4.28 -34.55 -2.88
N LYS A 60 3.48 -35.08 -1.95
CA LYS A 60 2.69 -36.30 -2.13
C LYS A 60 1.31 -36.03 -2.71
N GLU A 61 0.73 -34.86 -2.44
CA GLU A 61 -0.63 -34.48 -2.86
C GLU A 61 -0.70 -33.98 -4.32
N ASP A 62 0.33 -33.30 -4.84
CA ASP A 62 0.39 -32.92 -6.26
C ASP A 62 1.81 -33.03 -6.88
N PRO A 63 2.16 -34.22 -7.41
CA PRO A 63 3.44 -34.43 -8.11
C PRO A 63 3.58 -33.68 -9.44
N LYS A 64 2.46 -33.27 -10.07
CA LYS A 64 2.44 -32.66 -11.42
C LYS A 64 2.77 -31.17 -11.35
N LEU A 65 2.35 -30.47 -10.30
CA LEU A 65 2.74 -29.08 -10.02
C LEU A 65 4.27 -28.95 -9.86
N LEU A 66 4.89 -29.98 -9.28
CA LEU A 66 6.34 -30.08 -9.16
C LEU A 66 7.01 -30.43 -10.48
N LEU A 67 6.45 -31.29 -11.32
CA LEU A 67 6.98 -31.57 -12.66
C LEU A 67 6.90 -30.35 -13.60
N TYR A 68 5.85 -29.54 -13.45
CA TYR A 68 5.68 -28.25 -14.11
C TYR A 68 6.77 -27.26 -13.67
N ARG A 69 7.00 -27.12 -12.35
CA ARG A 69 8.11 -26.31 -11.80
C ARG A 69 9.48 -26.88 -12.20
N PHE A 70 9.67 -28.20 -12.18
CA PHE A 70 10.94 -28.87 -12.50
C PHE A 70 11.30 -28.77 -13.99
N LYS A 71 10.31 -28.80 -14.89
CA LYS A 71 10.51 -28.51 -16.33
C LYS A 71 10.85 -27.04 -16.57
N GLN A 72 10.25 -26.10 -15.83
CA GLN A 72 10.67 -24.70 -15.89
C GLN A 72 12.12 -24.49 -15.39
N TYR A 73 12.57 -25.24 -14.38
CA TYR A 73 13.93 -25.09 -13.83
C TYR A 73 15.03 -25.89 -14.54
N ARG A 74 14.72 -26.99 -15.25
CA ARG A 74 15.75 -27.75 -15.99
C ARG A 74 16.27 -27.00 -17.22
N ASN A 75 15.45 -26.11 -17.78
CA ASN A 75 15.83 -25.20 -18.86
C ASN A 75 16.65 -23.98 -18.36
N PHE A 76 16.90 -23.87 -17.05
CA PHE A 76 17.55 -22.71 -16.42
C PHE A 76 19.10 -22.81 -16.34
N SER A 77 19.70 -23.95 -16.71
CA SER A 77 21.12 -24.26 -16.45
C SER A 77 22.12 -23.84 -17.54
N LYS A 78 21.70 -23.12 -18.58
CA LYS A 78 22.61 -22.50 -19.55
C LYS A 78 22.08 -21.13 -19.99
N GLY A 79 22.83 -20.05 -19.78
CA GLY A 79 22.64 -18.75 -20.45
C GLY A 79 22.34 -17.51 -19.57
N ASN A 80 23.11 -16.43 -19.80
CA ASN A 80 22.82 -14.99 -19.71
C ASN A 80 22.77 -14.26 -18.36
N MET A 81 23.49 -13.12 -18.26
CA MET A 81 23.64 -12.30 -17.05
C MET A 81 23.06 -10.87 -17.15
N PHE A 82 22.81 -10.32 -18.36
CA PHE A 82 22.32 -8.93 -18.51
C PHE A 82 20.79 -8.85 -18.55
N THR A 83 20.14 -9.74 -19.31
CA THR A 83 18.68 -9.95 -19.26
C THR A 83 18.26 -10.40 -17.86
N ARG A 84 19.02 -11.34 -17.26
CA ARG A 84 18.77 -11.87 -15.91
C ARG A 84 18.93 -10.89 -14.75
N LEU A 85 19.63 -9.77 -14.93
CA LEU A 85 19.74 -8.75 -13.87
C LEU A 85 18.56 -7.77 -13.98
N SER A 86 18.19 -7.32 -15.17
CA SER A 86 16.93 -6.57 -15.36
C SER A 86 15.69 -7.41 -14.98
N GLU A 87 15.68 -8.72 -15.25
CA GLU A 87 14.64 -9.67 -14.83
C GLU A 87 14.68 -10.01 -13.32
N ARG A 88 15.81 -9.73 -12.64
CA ARG A 88 15.94 -9.88 -11.18
C ARG A 88 15.64 -8.59 -10.40
N PHE A 89 15.65 -7.44 -11.08
CA PHE A 89 15.58 -6.11 -10.46
C PHE A 89 14.33 -5.31 -10.84
N ALA A 90 13.58 -5.74 -11.85
CA ALA A 90 12.15 -5.50 -11.87
C ALA A 90 11.51 -6.37 -10.78
N ASN A 91 10.58 -5.82 -10.00
CA ASN A 91 9.70 -6.64 -9.19
C ASN A 91 9.22 -7.80 -10.06
N LYS A 92 9.27 -9.03 -9.52
CA LYS A 92 8.49 -10.14 -10.07
C LYS A 92 7.01 -9.81 -9.83
N GLU A 93 6.53 -8.75 -10.44
CA GLU A 93 5.13 -8.39 -10.47
C GLU A 93 4.52 -9.09 -11.67
N ASP A 94 3.36 -9.66 -11.39
CA ASP A 94 2.58 -10.55 -12.21
C ASP A 94 2.39 -9.99 -13.62
N ASN A 95 2.72 -10.78 -14.66
CA ASN A 95 2.46 -10.37 -16.04
C ASN A 95 0.96 -10.07 -16.28
N SER A 96 0.05 -10.57 -15.43
CA SER A 96 -1.38 -10.21 -15.46
C SER A 96 -1.61 -8.73 -15.19
N ASN A 97 -0.89 -8.14 -14.22
CA ASN A 97 -1.03 -6.74 -13.85
C ASN A 97 -0.60 -5.80 -14.98
N TYR A 98 0.45 -6.16 -15.73
CA TYR A 98 0.89 -5.33 -16.84
C TYR A 98 -0.04 -5.44 -18.06
N GLU A 99 -0.57 -6.63 -18.37
CA GLU A 99 -1.57 -6.79 -19.43
C GLU A 99 -2.84 -5.99 -19.14
N ALA A 100 -3.30 -6.01 -17.89
CA ALA A 100 -4.42 -5.18 -17.44
C ALA A 100 -4.08 -3.68 -17.55
N TRP A 101 -2.85 -3.28 -17.17
CA TRP A 101 -2.40 -1.91 -17.32
C TRP A 101 -2.40 -1.48 -18.80
N ILE A 102 -1.91 -2.31 -19.72
CA ILE A 102 -1.93 -2.06 -21.17
C ILE A 102 -3.37 -1.84 -21.64
N LYS A 103 -4.29 -2.74 -21.27
CA LYS A 103 -5.70 -2.65 -21.68
C LYS A 103 -6.35 -1.34 -21.21
N ALA A 104 -6.03 -0.90 -19.99
CA ALA A 104 -6.61 0.30 -19.40
C ALA A 104 -5.95 1.59 -19.92
N ASN A 105 -4.63 1.63 -20.03
CA ASN A 105 -3.84 2.85 -20.17
C ASN A 105 -3.24 3.06 -21.55
N ASP A 106 -2.83 1.98 -22.21
CA ASP A 106 -2.07 2.08 -23.45
C ASP A 106 -3.00 2.28 -24.66
N TYR A 107 -2.42 2.66 -25.80
CA TYR A 107 -3.17 2.95 -27.03
C TYR A 107 -4.03 1.76 -27.47
N ASN A 108 -5.32 2.04 -27.66
CA ASN A 108 -6.26 1.10 -28.25
C ASN A 108 -6.90 1.74 -29.49
N GLU A 109 -6.71 1.13 -30.66
CA GLU A 109 -7.17 1.69 -31.93
C GLU A 109 -8.68 1.99 -31.94
N SER A 110 -9.50 1.07 -31.42
CA SER A 110 -10.96 1.24 -31.39
C SER A 110 -11.42 2.40 -30.49
N ARG A 111 -10.63 2.69 -29.45
CA ARG A 111 -10.91 3.74 -28.46
C ARG A 111 -10.35 5.10 -28.88
N ASP A 112 -9.10 5.12 -29.35
CA ASP A 112 -8.27 6.33 -29.39
C ASP A 112 -8.05 6.90 -30.79
N LEU A 113 -8.14 6.08 -31.85
CA LEU A 113 -7.73 6.47 -33.20
C LEU A 113 -8.44 7.73 -33.70
N LYS A 114 -9.75 7.84 -33.45
CA LYS A 114 -10.54 9.00 -33.88
C LYS A 114 -10.04 10.28 -33.21
N ASN A 115 -9.88 10.25 -31.89
CA ASN A 115 -9.40 11.42 -31.13
C ASN A 115 -7.98 11.80 -31.53
N LEU A 116 -7.10 10.81 -31.70
CA LEU A 116 -5.72 11.05 -32.12
C LEU A 116 -5.65 11.70 -33.51
N ARG A 117 -6.42 11.22 -34.49
CA ARG A 117 -6.51 11.82 -35.82
C ARG A 117 -7.06 13.25 -35.80
N GLU A 118 -8.07 13.51 -34.97
CA GLU A 118 -8.61 14.86 -34.78
C GLU A 118 -7.57 15.82 -34.19
N ARG A 119 -6.78 15.38 -33.20
CA ARG A 119 -5.70 16.17 -32.60
C ARG A 119 -4.62 16.49 -33.63
N ILE A 120 -4.12 15.48 -34.36
CA ILE A 120 -3.14 15.68 -35.44
C ILE A 120 -3.68 16.63 -36.52
N GLY A 121 -4.97 16.51 -36.86
CA GLY A 121 -5.62 17.36 -37.86
C GLY A 121 -5.71 18.84 -37.49
N ARG A 122 -5.59 19.18 -36.20
CA ARG A 122 -5.61 20.56 -35.68
C ARG A 122 -4.23 21.19 -35.59
N VAL A 123 -3.16 20.42 -35.81
CA VAL A 123 -1.79 20.93 -35.75
C VAL A 123 -1.42 21.54 -37.10
N ASP A 124 -1.00 22.80 -37.09
CA ASP A 124 -0.58 23.53 -38.29
C ASP A 124 0.77 23.05 -38.82
N THR A 125 1.72 22.75 -37.95
CA THR A 125 3.04 22.24 -38.31
C THR A 125 3.06 20.72 -38.32
N ARG A 126 3.25 20.11 -39.49
CA ARG A 126 3.44 18.65 -39.61
C ARG A 126 4.93 18.33 -39.77
N PRO A 127 5.68 18.12 -38.67
CA PRO A 127 7.10 17.79 -38.76
C PRO A 127 7.30 16.46 -39.49
N ARG A 128 8.17 16.43 -40.50
CA ARG A 128 8.60 15.17 -41.11
C ARG A 128 9.61 14.47 -40.20
N ILE A 129 9.29 13.24 -39.81
CA ILE A 129 10.14 12.41 -38.94
C ILE A 129 10.83 11.32 -39.79
N SER A 130 12.15 11.32 -39.82
CA SER A 130 12.95 10.27 -40.46
C SER A 130 13.30 9.20 -39.43
N VAL A 131 12.84 7.98 -39.65
CA VAL A 131 13.19 6.81 -38.84
C VAL A 131 14.46 6.18 -39.43
N LEU A 132 15.55 6.12 -38.67
CA LEU A 132 16.79 5.48 -39.11
C LEU A 132 16.80 4.03 -38.66
N MET A 133 17.09 3.12 -39.58
CA MET A 133 17.16 1.69 -39.31
C MET A 133 18.43 1.09 -39.95
N PRO A 134 19.54 0.98 -39.20
CA PRO A 134 20.69 0.18 -39.62
C PRO A 134 20.31 -1.31 -39.60
N VAL A 135 20.71 -2.08 -40.63
CA VAL A 135 20.29 -3.48 -40.81
C VAL A 135 21.52 -4.35 -41.10
N PHE A 136 21.65 -5.48 -40.39
CA PHE A 136 22.66 -6.49 -40.70
C PHE A 136 22.13 -7.90 -40.39
N ASN A 137 21.98 -8.74 -41.42
CA ASN A 137 21.61 -10.15 -41.29
C ASN A 137 20.35 -10.45 -40.44
N THR A 138 19.42 -9.50 -40.38
CA THR A 138 18.19 -9.62 -39.61
C THR A 138 17.31 -10.76 -40.12
N PRO A 139 16.72 -11.60 -39.25
CA PRO A 139 15.74 -12.59 -39.66
C PRO A 139 14.55 -11.95 -40.40
N GLU A 140 14.11 -12.56 -41.50
CA GLU A 140 13.05 -12.04 -42.39
C GLU A 140 11.79 -11.60 -41.62
N SER A 141 11.31 -12.42 -40.69
CA SER A 141 10.09 -12.14 -39.91
C SER A 141 10.24 -10.99 -38.90
N LEU A 142 11.46 -10.68 -38.45
CA LEU A 142 11.71 -9.57 -37.54
C LEU A 142 11.87 -8.26 -38.33
N LEU A 143 12.61 -8.31 -39.45
CA LEU A 143 12.77 -7.18 -40.35
C LEU A 143 11.41 -6.71 -40.91
N ASP A 144 10.56 -7.65 -41.32
CA ASP A 144 9.21 -7.33 -41.80
C ASP A 144 8.37 -6.66 -40.71
N LYS A 145 8.41 -7.14 -39.47
CA LYS A 145 7.68 -6.54 -38.34
C LYS A 145 8.17 -5.14 -37.99
N ALA A 146 9.48 -4.90 -38.05
CA ALA A 146 10.06 -3.59 -37.81
C ALA A 146 9.59 -2.58 -38.86
N ILE A 147 9.70 -2.94 -40.15
CA ILE A 147 9.25 -2.08 -41.27
C ILE A 147 7.73 -1.87 -41.21
N GLU A 148 6.94 -2.93 -41.00
CA GLU A 148 5.48 -2.86 -40.88
C GLU A 148 5.05 -1.93 -39.75
N SER A 149 5.77 -1.90 -38.61
CA SER A 149 5.47 -1.01 -37.50
C SER A 149 5.61 0.47 -37.84
N VAL A 150 6.51 0.82 -38.76
CA VAL A 150 6.67 2.18 -39.28
C VAL A 150 5.60 2.48 -40.34
N VAL A 151 5.33 1.52 -41.24
CA VAL A 151 4.30 1.65 -42.27
C VAL A 151 2.90 1.89 -41.67
N ALA A 152 2.60 1.21 -40.56
CA ALA A 152 1.32 1.24 -39.86
C ALA A 152 1.12 2.48 -38.96
N GLN A 153 2.07 3.41 -38.89
CA GLN A 153 1.95 4.60 -38.05
C GLN A 153 0.73 5.45 -38.42
N VAL A 154 -0.01 5.89 -37.40
CA VAL A 154 -1.19 6.77 -37.58
C VAL A 154 -0.81 8.13 -38.17
N TYR A 155 0.38 8.61 -37.84
CA TYR A 155 0.93 9.85 -38.39
C TYR A 155 1.51 9.61 -39.79
N PRO A 156 1.16 10.40 -40.81
CA PRO A 156 1.55 10.08 -42.20
C PRO A 156 2.90 10.68 -42.64
N GLU A 157 3.38 11.75 -42.01
CA GLU A 157 4.57 12.51 -42.45
C GLU A 157 5.87 11.91 -41.90
N TRP A 158 6.21 10.72 -42.39
CA TRP A 158 7.45 10.04 -42.05
C TRP A 158 8.19 9.53 -43.29
N GLU A 159 9.45 9.18 -43.08
CA GLU A 159 10.23 8.35 -44.00
C GLU A 159 11.06 7.34 -43.22
N LEU A 160 11.30 6.17 -43.82
CA LEU A 160 12.13 5.12 -43.23
C LEU A 160 13.45 5.06 -44.01
N CYS A 161 14.56 5.36 -43.35
CA CYS A 161 15.89 5.40 -43.94
C CYS A 161 16.68 4.16 -43.49
N ILE A 162 16.80 3.20 -44.38
CA ILE A 162 17.44 1.91 -44.13
C ILE A 162 18.89 1.94 -44.61
N ALA A 163 19.83 1.51 -43.76
CA ALA A 163 21.20 1.22 -44.18
C ALA A 163 21.49 -0.27 -44.04
N ASP A 164 21.51 -1.01 -45.15
CA ASP A 164 21.98 -2.40 -45.18
C ASP A 164 23.50 -2.42 -45.07
N ASP A 165 24.01 -2.82 -43.91
CA ASP A 165 25.42 -2.80 -43.55
C ASP A 165 26.18 -4.03 -44.07
N ALA A 166 26.07 -4.24 -45.38
CA ALA A 166 26.63 -5.38 -46.10
C ALA A 166 26.13 -6.74 -45.57
N SER A 167 24.81 -6.91 -45.41
CA SER A 167 24.22 -8.19 -45.04
C SER A 167 24.63 -9.31 -46.00
N THR A 168 25.05 -10.44 -45.44
CA THR A 168 25.43 -11.65 -46.17
C THR A 168 24.23 -12.52 -46.51
N GLU A 169 23.14 -12.39 -45.75
CA GLU A 169 21.91 -13.14 -45.98
C GLU A 169 21.10 -12.56 -47.14
N ALA A 170 20.91 -13.37 -48.20
CA ALA A 170 20.29 -12.92 -49.44
C ALA A 170 18.84 -12.42 -49.26
N HIS A 171 18.11 -12.90 -48.25
CA HIS A 171 16.73 -12.46 -48.01
C HIS A 171 16.67 -11.00 -47.58
N VAL A 172 17.67 -10.46 -46.88
CA VAL A 172 17.62 -9.09 -46.33
C VAL A 172 17.46 -8.07 -47.46
N ARG A 173 18.31 -8.12 -48.48
CA ARG A 173 18.23 -7.22 -49.65
C ARG A 173 16.94 -7.39 -50.42
N ARG A 174 16.51 -8.65 -50.64
CA ARG A 174 15.25 -8.95 -51.32
C ARG A 174 14.07 -8.32 -50.57
N ARG A 175 13.98 -8.51 -49.25
CA ARG A 175 12.89 -7.98 -48.43
C ARG A 175 12.87 -6.45 -48.40
N ILE A 176 14.03 -5.81 -48.25
CA ILE A 176 14.11 -4.34 -48.27
C ILE A 176 13.62 -3.80 -49.64
N ALA A 177 14.04 -4.41 -50.75
CA ALA A 177 13.57 -4.02 -52.08
C ALA A 177 12.05 -4.17 -52.24
N GLU A 178 11.48 -5.30 -51.80
CA GLU A 178 10.04 -5.52 -51.83
C GLU A 178 9.25 -4.48 -51.02
N TRP A 179 9.79 -4.01 -49.88
CA TRP A 179 9.17 -2.93 -49.11
C TRP A 179 9.30 -1.57 -49.77
N CYS A 180 10.46 -1.25 -50.36
CA CYS A 180 10.66 -0.01 -51.13
C CYS A 180 9.71 0.09 -52.32
N ASP A 181 9.42 -1.02 -53.00
CA ASP A 181 8.45 -1.07 -54.09
C ASP A 181 7.00 -0.84 -53.62
N ARG A 182 6.69 -1.19 -52.36
CA ARG A 182 5.35 -1.04 -51.77
C ARG A 182 5.08 0.35 -51.21
N ASP A 183 6.08 1.00 -50.63
CA ASP A 183 5.92 2.32 -50.02
C ASP A 183 7.10 3.25 -50.38
N PRO A 184 6.87 4.32 -51.18
CA PRO A 184 7.94 5.21 -51.66
C PRO A 184 8.56 6.08 -50.56
N ARG A 185 8.00 6.06 -49.34
CA ARG A 185 8.60 6.73 -48.17
C ARG A 185 9.78 5.94 -47.58
N ILE A 186 9.97 4.70 -48.00
CA ILE A 186 11.10 3.86 -47.59
C ILE A 186 12.27 4.11 -48.54
N LYS A 187 13.42 4.46 -47.98
CA LYS A 187 14.68 4.72 -48.67
C LYS A 187 15.73 3.74 -48.18
N VAL A 188 16.57 3.25 -49.08
CA VAL A 188 17.65 2.32 -48.73
C VAL A 188 18.99 2.79 -49.28
N ILE A 189 20.04 2.60 -48.49
CA ILE A 189 21.44 2.61 -48.93
C ILE A 189 22.07 1.25 -48.62
N HIS A 190 22.72 0.66 -49.61
CA HIS A 190 23.50 -0.58 -49.43
C HIS A 190 24.96 -0.22 -49.27
N ARG A 191 25.57 -0.69 -48.18
CA ARG A 191 27.00 -0.53 -47.93
C ARG A 191 27.77 -1.70 -48.56
N ASP A 192 28.94 -1.39 -49.11
CA ASP A 192 29.84 -2.41 -49.70
C ASP A 192 30.62 -3.19 -48.64
N VAL A 193 30.83 -2.58 -47.47
CA VAL A 193 31.60 -3.13 -46.35
C VAL A 193 30.83 -2.92 -45.06
N ASN A 194 30.77 -3.98 -44.24
CA ASN A 194 30.21 -3.93 -42.90
C ASN A 194 31.03 -2.93 -42.05
N GLY A 195 30.40 -1.83 -41.67
CA GLY A 195 30.99 -0.75 -40.88
C GLY A 195 30.49 -0.72 -39.44
N HIS A 196 29.72 -1.73 -39.01
CA HIS A 196 29.03 -1.78 -37.74
C HIS A 196 28.06 -0.60 -37.52
N ILE A 197 27.46 -0.56 -36.34
CA ILE A 197 26.33 0.31 -36.01
C ILE A 197 26.62 1.80 -36.26
N CYS A 198 27.81 2.31 -35.91
CA CYS A 198 28.14 3.73 -36.09
C CYS A 198 28.13 4.17 -37.57
N HIS A 199 28.78 3.40 -38.45
CA HIS A 199 28.82 3.73 -39.88
C HIS A 199 27.49 3.43 -40.57
N ALA A 200 26.78 2.37 -40.18
CA ALA A 200 25.46 2.05 -40.69
C ALA A 200 24.45 3.15 -40.36
N THR A 201 24.37 3.58 -39.09
CA THR A 201 23.45 4.64 -38.66
C THR A 201 23.77 5.98 -39.33
N ASN A 202 25.05 6.36 -39.47
CA ASN A 202 25.42 7.55 -40.25
C ASN A 202 25.03 7.45 -41.73
N SER A 203 25.08 6.26 -42.32
CA SER A 203 24.66 6.05 -43.72
C SER A 203 23.15 6.22 -43.87
N ALA A 204 22.37 5.65 -42.94
CA ALA A 204 20.92 5.88 -42.87
C ALA A 204 20.60 7.37 -42.67
N PHE A 205 21.34 8.05 -41.80
CA PHE A 205 21.18 9.48 -41.57
C PHE A 205 21.48 10.32 -42.82
N SER A 206 22.47 9.93 -43.63
CA SER A 206 22.86 10.67 -44.84
C SER A 206 21.76 10.75 -45.92
N ILE A 207 20.84 9.78 -45.94
CA ILE A 207 19.70 9.74 -46.88
C ILE A 207 18.40 10.31 -46.27
N SER A 208 18.45 10.77 -45.02
CA SER A 208 17.33 11.40 -44.32
C SER A 208 17.12 12.85 -44.76
N GLY A 209 15.86 13.24 -44.91
CA GLY A 209 15.39 14.57 -45.26
C GLY A 209 14.37 15.16 -44.26
N GLY A 210 14.03 14.44 -43.19
CA GLY A 210 13.19 14.96 -42.11
C GLY A 210 13.94 15.95 -41.21
N ALA A 211 13.18 16.84 -40.58
CA ALA A 211 13.73 17.78 -39.59
C ALA A 211 14.02 17.08 -38.24
N TRP A 212 13.36 15.94 -38.01
CA TRP A 212 13.45 15.14 -36.79
C TRP A 212 13.87 13.71 -37.14
N ILE A 213 14.71 13.13 -36.28
CA ILE A 213 15.33 11.83 -36.47
C ILE A 213 14.91 10.92 -35.32
N ALA A 214 14.25 9.81 -35.64
CA ALA A 214 13.90 8.74 -34.71
C ALA A 214 14.81 7.53 -34.96
N LEU A 215 15.19 6.82 -33.90
CA LEU A 215 16.01 5.61 -33.99
C LEU A 215 15.13 4.36 -33.81
N LEU A 216 15.34 3.36 -34.66
CA LEU A 216 14.66 2.07 -34.60
C LEU A 216 15.64 0.95 -34.91
N ASP A 217 15.77 0.00 -33.98
CA ASP A 217 16.52 -1.22 -34.23
C ASP A 217 15.73 -2.14 -35.18
N HIS A 218 16.47 -2.83 -36.05
CA HIS A 218 15.89 -3.60 -37.15
C HIS A 218 15.06 -4.83 -36.74
N ASP A 219 15.05 -5.17 -35.45
CA ASP A 219 14.28 -6.27 -34.84
C ASP A 219 13.21 -5.80 -33.84
N ASP A 220 13.08 -4.49 -33.63
CA ASP A 220 12.14 -3.88 -32.69
C ASP A 220 10.88 -3.32 -33.39
N VAL A 221 9.93 -2.83 -32.59
CA VAL A 221 8.60 -2.41 -33.07
C VAL A 221 8.20 -1.10 -32.40
N LEU A 222 7.72 -0.14 -33.20
CA LEU A 222 7.09 1.07 -32.69
C LEU A 222 5.61 0.84 -32.37
N ALA A 223 5.10 1.48 -31.33
CA ALA A 223 3.66 1.53 -31.08
C ALA A 223 2.94 2.27 -32.22
N PRO A 224 1.71 1.90 -32.63
CA PRO A 224 1.03 2.50 -33.79
C PRO A 224 0.82 4.03 -33.72
N ASN A 225 0.77 4.57 -32.51
CA ASN A 225 0.64 6.01 -32.23
C ASN A 225 1.98 6.72 -31.98
N ALA A 226 3.13 6.04 -32.02
CA ALA A 226 4.42 6.60 -31.63
C ALA A 226 4.77 7.92 -32.33
N LEU A 227 4.76 7.94 -33.67
CA LEU A 227 5.10 9.15 -34.43
C LEU A 227 4.05 10.25 -34.31
N ALA A 228 2.79 9.90 -34.01
CA ALA A 228 1.73 10.87 -33.76
C ALA A 228 1.93 11.60 -32.43
N GLU A 229 2.25 10.87 -31.35
CA GLU A 229 2.53 11.47 -30.05
C GLU A 229 3.78 12.36 -30.11
N VAL A 230 4.81 11.94 -30.85
CA VAL A 230 6.00 12.76 -31.12
C VAL A 230 5.64 14.03 -31.88
N ALA A 231 4.85 13.94 -32.95
CA ALA A 231 4.43 15.11 -33.72
C ALA A 231 3.60 16.10 -32.89
N LEU A 232 2.73 15.59 -32.00
CA LEU A 232 1.96 16.39 -31.06
C LEU A 232 2.87 17.07 -30.02
N ALA A 233 3.84 16.34 -29.46
CA ALA A 233 4.80 16.91 -28.53
C ALA A 233 5.64 18.03 -29.16
N ILE A 234 6.06 17.88 -30.42
CA ILE A 234 6.76 18.93 -31.19
C ILE A 234 5.85 20.14 -31.42
N ALA A 235 4.58 19.91 -31.73
CA ALA A 235 3.63 20.99 -31.98
C ALA A 235 3.33 21.81 -30.73
N ASP A 236 3.13 21.12 -29.60
CA ASP A 236 2.85 21.74 -28.31
C ASP A 236 4.10 22.45 -27.74
N ASN A 237 5.30 22.07 -28.19
CA ASN A 237 6.59 22.60 -27.71
C ASN A 237 7.57 22.85 -28.88
N PRO A 238 7.41 23.97 -29.62
CA PRO A 238 8.21 24.25 -30.82
C PRO A 238 9.73 24.43 -30.58
N ASP A 239 10.14 24.66 -29.33
CA ASP A 239 11.53 24.82 -28.89
C ASP A 239 12.18 23.49 -28.46
N ALA A 240 11.44 22.37 -28.52
CA ALA A 240 11.97 21.05 -28.24
C ALA A 240 13.22 20.74 -29.07
N ASN A 241 14.20 20.07 -28.46
CA ASN A 241 15.43 19.63 -29.12
C ASN A 241 15.62 18.10 -29.09
N LEU A 242 15.08 17.46 -28.06
CA LEU A 242 15.20 16.02 -27.80
C LEU A 242 13.89 15.55 -27.17
N ILE A 243 13.33 14.47 -27.69
CA ILE A 243 12.11 13.85 -27.16
C ILE A 243 12.43 12.39 -26.88
N TYR A 244 11.97 11.85 -25.75
CA TYR A 244 12.04 10.43 -25.46
C TYR A 244 10.73 9.91 -24.86
N SER A 245 10.52 8.60 -24.95
CA SER A 245 9.32 7.93 -24.42
C SER A 245 9.64 6.84 -23.40
N ASP A 246 8.60 6.36 -22.73
CA ASP A 246 8.66 5.06 -22.05
C ASP A 246 8.79 3.91 -23.08
N GLU A 247 9.27 2.76 -22.60
CA GLU A 247 9.47 1.55 -23.40
C GLU A 247 9.10 0.30 -22.61
N ASP A 248 8.86 -0.80 -23.31
CA ASP A 248 8.79 -2.12 -22.69
C ASP A 248 9.45 -3.19 -23.56
N LYS A 249 9.37 -4.45 -23.11
CA LYS A 249 9.89 -5.58 -23.87
C LYS A 249 8.76 -6.36 -24.52
N ILE A 250 9.05 -6.91 -25.70
CA ILE A 250 8.15 -7.80 -26.44
C ILE A 250 8.80 -9.14 -26.75
N GLY A 251 8.11 -10.22 -26.37
CA GLY A 251 8.55 -11.59 -26.63
C GLY A 251 8.34 -12.01 -28.09
N VAL A 252 8.84 -13.20 -28.44
CA VAL A 252 8.65 -13.80 -29.79
C VAL A 252 7.17 -13.98 -30.16
N THR A 253 6.31 -14.21 -29.17
CA THR A 253 4.86 -14.39 -29.35
C THR A 253 4.10 -13.07 -29.48
N GLY A 254 4.79 -11.93 -29.35
CA GLY A 254 4.15 -10.61 -29.30
C GLY A 254 3.67 -10.19 -27.91
N ARG A 255 3.83 -11.03 -26.88
CA ARG A 255 3.48 -10.68 -25.50
C ARG A 255 4.44 -9.63 -24.95
N ARG A 256 3.88 -8.54 -24.42
CA ARG A 256 4.62 -7.42 -23.82
C ARG A 256 4.84 -7.63 -22.32
N TYR A 257 5.97 -7.17 -21.78
CA TYR A 257 6.36 -7.32 -20.38
C TYR A 257 7.44 -6.32 -19.96
N GLN A 258 7.62 -6.15 -18.65
CA GLN A 258 8.67 -5.31 -18.05
C GLN A 258 8.68 -3.86 -18.59
N PRO A 259 7.61 -3.07 -18.33
CA PRO A 259 7.61 -1.66 -18.68
C PRO A 259 8.69 -0.90 -17.93
N TYR A 260 9.39 -0.02 -18.63
CA TYR A 260 10.21 1.01 -18.03
C TYR A 260 9.50 2.36 -18.12
N PHE A 261 8.82 2.70 -17.03
CA PHE A 261 8.23 4.01 -16.82
C PHE A 261 9.30 4.97 -16.28
N LYS A 262 9.78 5.83 -17.17
CA LYS A 262 10.91 6.72 -16.96
C LYS A 262 10.44 7.99 -16.25
N PRO A 263 11.32 8.64 -15.46
CA PRO A 263 11.08 10.01 -15.03
C PRO A 263 11.29 10.99 -16.19
N ASP A 264 10.95 12.25 -15.97
CA ASP A 264 11.42 13.35 -16.80
C ASP A 264 12.95 13.51 -16.70
N PHE A 265 13.53 14.42 -17.48
CA PHE A 265 14.97 14.45 -17.68
C PHE A 265 15.75 14.73 -16.38
N SER A 266 16.52 13.73 -15.93
CA SER A 266 17.45 13.81 -14.80
C SER A 266 18.89 13.68 -15.30
N PRO A 267 19.67 14.78 -15.31
CA PRO A 267 21.05 14.77 -15.77
C PRO A 267 21.93 13.78 -14.99
N GLU A 268 21.75 13.70 -13.68
CA GLU A 268 22.54 12.82 -12.83
C GLU A 268 22.15 11.34 -12.98
N LEU A 269 20.86 11.03 -13.22
CA LEU A 269 20.42 9.69 -13.58
C LEU A 269 20.97 9.29 -14.95
N PHE A 270 20.88 10.18 -15.93
CA PHE A 270 21.36 9.96 -17.30
C PHE A 270 22.86 9.66 -17.34
N ARG A 271 23.65 10.40 -16.54
CA ARG A 271 25.10 10.16 -16.39
C ARG A 271 25.43 8.86 -15.67
N SER A 272 24.53 8.34 -14.85
CA SER A 272 24.70 7.07 -14.16
C SER A 272 24.22 5.87 -14.99
N MET A 273 23.26 6.09 -15.88
CA MET A 273 22.76 5.12 -16.86
C MET A 273 22.06 5.81 -18.04
N ASN A 274 22.28 5.28 -19.24
CA ASN A 274 21.59 5.75 -20.44
C ASN A 274 20.12 5.27 -20.44
N TYR A 275 19.24 5.98 -19.74
CA TYR A 275 17.80 5.65 -19.67
C TYR A 275 16.96 6.33 -20.75
N LEU A 276 17.54 7.29 -21.50
CA LEU A 276 16.85 8.00 -22.59
C LEU A 276 16.69 7.19 -23.86
N ASN A 277 17.29 5.99 -23.93
CA ASN A 277 17.09 5.02 -25.00
C ASN A 277 15.60 4.83 -25.31
N HIS A 278 15.34 4.24 -26.47
CA HIS A 278 14.07 4.00 -27.15
C HIS A 278 12.75 4.44 -26.46
N LEU A 279 11.85 5.12 -27.16
CA LEU A 279 12.06 5.80 -28.43
C LEU A 279 12.77 7.13 -28.14
N THR A 280 13.86 7.43 -28.86
CA THR A 280 14.52 8.74 -28.80
C THR A 280 14.37 9.45 -30.14
N VAL A 281 13.97 10.72 -30.13
CA VAL A 281 13.80 11.57 -31.31
C VAL A 281 14.54 12.88 -31.13
N LEU A 282 15.38 13.24 -32.10
CA LEU A 282 16.26 14.42 -32.03
C LEU A 282 16.12 15.30 -33.27
N ARG A 283 16.40 16.60 -33.15
CA ARG A 283 16.51 17.45 -34.33
C ARG A 283 17.70 17.05 -35.20
N ALA A 284 17.49 17.02 -36.51
CA ALA A 284 18.51 16.63 -37.48
C ALA A 284 19.68 17.62 -37.54
N ASP A 285 19.42 18.93 -37.39
CA ASP A 285 20.45 19.98 -37.36
C ASP A 285 21.39 19.82 -36.15
N LEU A 286 20.85 19.42 -35.00
CA LEU A 286 21.62 19.16 -33.79
C LEU A 286 22.55 17.95 -33.96
N ILE A 287 22.06 16.85 -34.52
CA ILE A 287 22.90 15.66 -34.84
C ILE A 287 24.04 16.04 -35.79
N ARG A 288 23.77 16.84 -36.84
CA ARG A 288 24.81 17.34 -37.76
C ARG A 288 25.84 18.20 -37.03
N THR A 289 25.37 19.09 -36.15
CA THR A 289 26.22 20.02 -35.39
C THR A 289 27.19 19.28 -34.46
N VAL A 290 26.75 18.19 -33.84
CA VAL A 290 27.62 17.39 -32.95
C VAL A 290 28.45 16.34 -33.69
N GLY A 291 28.22 16.13 -35.00
CA GLY A 291 29.04 15.25 -35.85
C GLY A 291 28.56 13.80 -35.98
N GLY A 292 27.26 13.53 -35.77
CA GLY A 292 26.69 12.18 -35.94
C GLY A 292 27.24 11.14 -34.96
N TRP A 293 27.18 9.86 -35.33
CA TRP A 293 27.66 8.73 -34.52
C TRP A 293 29.16 8.52 -34.72
N ARG A 294 29.94 8.48 -33.64
CA ARG A 294 31.41 8.37 -33.73
C ARG A 294 31.85 6.91 -33.76
N PRO A 295 32.68 6.48 -34.73
CA PRO A 295 33.32 5.16 -34.68
C PRO A 295 34.17 4.98 -33.41
N GLY A 296 34.21 3.76 -32.87
CA GLY A 296 34.91 3.44 -31.63
C GLY A 296 34.05 3.56 -30.36
N TYR A 297 32.74 3.82 -30.52
CA TYR A 297 31.73 3.83 -29.46
C TYR A 297 30.62 2.81 -29.72
N GLU A 298 30.86 1.81 -30.57
CA GLU A 298 29.90 0.75 -30.87
C GLU A 298 29.35 0.16 -29.55
N GLY A 299 28.07 -0.20 -29.52
CA GLY A 299 27.36 -0.67 -28.32
C GLY A 299 27.05 0.42 -27.28
N SER A 300 27.55 1.65 -27.44
CA SER A 300 27.18 2.84 -26.65
C SER A 300 27.15 4.10 -27.50
N GLN A 301 26.95 3.95 -28.80
CA GLN A 301 27.02 5.02 -29.79
C GLN A 301 25.94 6.08 -29.56
N ASP A 302 24.76 5.67 -29.13
CA ASP A 302 23.66 6.58 -28.83
C ASP A 302 23.93 7.34 -27.54
N TYR A 303 24.54 6.69 -26.54
CA TYR A 303 24.93 7.38 -25.31
C TYR A 303 25.99 8.46 -25.57
N ASP A 304 26.99 8.17 -26.41
CA ASP A 304 27.97 9.16 -26.85
C ASP A 304 27.33 10.35 -27.59
N LEU A 305 26.41 10.06 -28.52
CA LEU A 305 25.68 11.10 -29.23
C LEU A 305 24.87 11.97 -28.28
N LEU A 306 24.07 11.35 -27.41
CA LEU A 306 23.18 12.04 -26.48
C LEU A 306 23.97 12.89 -25.48
N LEU A 307 25.11 12.42 -24.97
CA LEU A 307 25.99 13.21 -24.11
C LEU A 307 26.49 14.48 -24.82
N ARG A 308 26.91 14.38 -26.09
CA ARG A 308 27.33 15.55 -26.89
C ARG A 308 26.16 16.50 -27.22
N VAL A 309 24.95 15.96 -27.35
CA VAL A 309 23.74 16.73 -27.60
C VAL A 309 23.35 17.55 -26.37
N ILE A 310 23.27 16.93 -25.19
CA ILE A 310 22.88 17.63 -23.95
C ILE A 310 23.88 18.72 -23.54
N GLU A 311 25.13 18.65 -24.02
CA GLU A 311 26.14 19.71 -23.86
C GLU A 311 25.79 21.01 -24.59
N ARG A 312 24.83 20.99 -25.53
CA ARG A 312 24.52 22.10 -26.44
C ARG A 312 23.11 22.68 -26.27
N ILE A 313 22.27 22.07 -25.45
CA ILE A 313 20.86 22.44 -25.31
C ILE A 313 20.49 22.72 -23.85
N ASP A 314 19.43 23.50 -23.68
CA ASP A 314 18.79 23.66 -22.38
C ASP A 314 18.01 22.40 -22.02
N PHE A 315 18.18 21.90 -20.81
CA PHE A 315 17.50 20.70 -20.32
C PHE A 315 15.97 20.83 -20.32
N ARG A 316 15.44 22.07 -20.26
CA ARG A 316 14.00 22.35 -20.37
C ARG A 316 13.42 22.03 -21.76
N THR A 317 14.27 21.92 -22.78
CA THR A 317 13.87 21.56 -24.15
C THR A 317 13.93 20.05 -24.43
N ILE A 318 14.21 19.26 -23.39
CA ILE A 318 14.19 17.80 -23.42
C ILE A 318 12.83 17.33 -22.90
N LEU A 319 12.05 16.68 -23.75
CA LEU A 319 10.69 16.29 -23.44
C LEU A 319 10.56 14.79 -23.24
N HIS A 320 9.82 14.41 -22.22
CA HIS A 320 9.42 13.05 -21.96
C HIS A 320 7.95 12.86 -22.34
N ILE A 321 7.66 11.82 -23.12
CA ILE A 321 6.30 11.37 -23.38
C ILE A 321 6.06 10.11 -22.52
N PRO A 322 5.30 10.18 -21.42
CA PRO A 322 5.07 9.06 -20.49
C PRO A 322 4.08 8.05 -21.08
N LYS A 323 4.42 7.49 -22.24
CA LYS A 323 3.68 6.47 -22.98
C LYS A 323 4.65 5.44 -23.52
N ILE A 324 4.25 4.18 -23.55
CA ILE A 324 5.05 3.10 -24.11
C ILE A 324 4.98 3.18 -25.63
N LEU A 325 5.94 3.87 -26.25
CA LEU A 325 5.95 4.09 -27.71
C LEU A 325 6.94 3.18 -28.45
N TYR A 326 7.70 2.38 -27.71
CA TYR A 326 8.71 1.47 -28.23
C TYR A 326 8.64 0.10 -27.56
N HIS A 327 8.73 -0.96 -28.36
CA HIS A 327 8.69 -2.35 -27.90
C HIS A 327 10.00 -3.05 -28.26
N TRP A 328 10.87 -3.21 -27.27
CA TRP A 328 12.18 -3.84 -27.42
C TRP A 328 12.08 -5.36 -27.46
N ARG A 329 12.56 -5.98 -28.52
CA ARG A 329 12.50 -7.42 -28.74
C ARG A 329 13.67 -8.14 -28.08
N ALA A 330 13.43 -8.73 -26.92
CA ALA A 330 14.40 -9.55 -26.22
C ALA A 330 14.49 -10.99 -26.79
N VAL A 331 15.13 -11.17 -27.96
CA VAL A 331 15.32 -12.49 -28.60
C VAL A 331 16.74 -13.05 -28.48
N GLU A 332 16.82 -14.39 -28.42
CA GLU A 332 18.08 -15.15 -28.38
C GLU A 332 18.78 -15.06 -29.76
N GLY A 333 19.85 -14.26 -29.87
CA GLY A 333 20.64 -14.07 -31.09
C GLY A 333 20.87 -12.62 -31.48
N SER A 334 20.14 -11.67 -30.90
CA SER A 334 20.46 -10.24 -30.96
C SER A 334 21.77 -10.00 -30.17
N THR A 335 22.53 -8.95 -30.52
CA THR A 335 23.87 -8.49 -30.02
C THR A 335 24.04 -8.49 -28.49
N ALA A 336 22.97 -8.80 -27.76
CA ALA A 336 22.87 -9.03 -26.33
C ALA A 336 23.42 -10.40 -25.84
N LEU A 337 24.22 -11.17 -26.59
CA LEU A 337 24.62 -12.53 -26.16
C LEU A 337 26.11 -12.83 -26.07
N ALA A 338 26.97 -12.18 -26.85
CA ALA A 338 28.40 -12.46 -26.71
C ALA A 338 28.92 -11.79 -25.43
N TYR A 339 29.54 -12.59 -24.56
CA TYR A 339 30.15 -12.14 -23.31
C TYR A 339 31.21 -11.04 -23.57
N ASP A 340 31.89 -11.13 -24.73
CA ASP A 340 32.84 -10.13 -25.22
C ASP A 340 32.14 -8.84 -25.67
N GLU A 341 30.95 -8.96 -26.28
CA GLU A 341 30.19 -7.82 -26.79
C GLU A 341 29.71 -6.87 -25.68
N LYS A 342 29.35 -7.43 -24.52
CA LYS A 342 28.90 -6.65 -23.35
C LYS A 342 30.03 -5.95 -22.61
N SER A 343 31.26 -6.44 -22.74
CA SER A 343 32.42 -5.80 -22.10
C SER A 343 32.88 -4.56 -22.86
N TYR A 344 32.80 -4.57 -24.21
CA TYR A 344 33.23 -3.43 -25.01
C TYR A 344 32.17 -2.31 -24.97
N ALA A 345 30.88 -2.62 -25.06
CA ALA A 345 29.81 -1.63 -24.96
C ALA A 345 29.91 -0.84 -23.65
N PHE A 346 30.07 -1.52 -22.51
CA PHE A 346 30.23 -0.85 -21.21
C PHE A 346 31.52 -0.01 -21.13
N LYS A 347 32.64 -0.48 -21.72
CA LYS A 347 33.88 0.31 -21.81
C LYS A 347 33.71 1.53 -22.71
N ALA A 348 32.99 1.41 -23.83
CA ALA A 348 32.65 2.51 -24.71
C ALA A 348 31.77 3.55 -23.99
N GLY A 349 30.84 3.11 -23.15
CA GLY A 349 30.06 4.00 -22.28
C GLY A 349 30.88 4.74 -21.23
N ILE A 350 31.84 4.07 -20.58
CA ILE A 350 32.83 4.75 -19.70
C ILE A 350 33.59 5.81 -20.49
N ARG A 351 34.12 5.45 -21.67
CA ARG A 351 34.86 6.38 -22.53
C ARG A 351 34.00 7.57 -22.95
N ALA A 352 32.72 7.35 -23.31
CA ALA A 352 31.79 8.41 -23.68
C ALA A 352 31.58 9.41 -22.54
N LEU A 353 31.47 8.91 -21.30
CA LEU A 353 31.38 9.74 -20.10
C LEU A 353 32.68 10.48 -19.77
N GLU A 354 33.84 9.84 -19.89
CA GLU A 354 35.14 10.49 -19.68
C GLU A 354 35.35 11.63 -20.68
N ASP A 355 35.04 11.37 -21.95
CA ASP A 355 35.02 12.36 -23.02
C ASP A 355 34.04 13.52 -22.74
N HIS A 356 32.84 13.23 -22.23
CA HIS A 356 31.85 14.23 -21.81
C HIS A 356 32.38 15.12 -20.68
N LEU A 357 32.97 14.52 -19.65
CA LEU A 357 33.56 15.24 -18.53
C LEU A 357 34.72 16.13 -19.00
N GLN A 358 35.54 15.65 -19.92
CA GLN A 358 36.63 16.43 -20.52
C GLN A 358 36.08 17.64 -21.30
N ARG A 359 35.07 17.44 -22.18
CA ARG A 359 34.47 18.54 -22.96
C ARG A 359 33.76 19.59 -22.10
N THR A 360 33.16 19.15 -20.99
CA THR A 360 32.46 20.03 -20.04
C THR A 360 33.39 20.59 -18.95
N SER A 361 34.71 20.38 -19.07
CA SER A 361 35.73 20.85 -18.11
C SER A 361 35.48 20.41 -16.66
N ARG A 362 34.84 19.25 -16.46
CA ARG A 362 34.54 18.69 -15.14
C ARG A 362 35.65 17.76 -14.68
N ARG A 363 36.25 18.07 -13.53
CA ARG A 363 37.26 17.20 -12.89
C ARG A 363 36.56 16.08 -12.12
N ALA A 364 36.44 14.92 -12.74
CA ALA A 364 35.85 13.73 -12.13
C ALA A 364 36.40 12.44 -12.74
N ARG A 365 36.22 11.33 -12.04
CA ARG A 365 36.57 9.99 -12.53
C ARG A 365 35.32 9.15 -12.74
N VAL A 366 35.29 8.41 -13.84
CA VAL A 366 34.21 7.46 -14.15
C VAL A 366 34.64 6.07 -13.71
N SER A 367 33.73 5.33 -13.10
CA SER A 367 33.96 3.96 -12.68
C SER A 367 32.68 3.14 -12.77
N LYS A 368 32.79 1.82 -12.63
CA LYS A 368 31.63 0.93 -12.57
C LYS A 368 31.07 0.91 -11.15
N VAL A 369 29.75 0.96 -11.01
CA VAL A 369 29.09 0.67 -9.73
C VAL A 369 29.38 -0.79 -9.33
N PRO A 370 29.88 -1.07 -8.10
CA PRO A 370 30.18 -2.43 -7.69
C PRO A 370 29.00 -3.38 -7.91
N ARG A 371 29.25 -4.52 -8.57
CA ARG A 371 28.27 -5.59 -8.87
C ARG A 371 27.12 -5.22 -9.83
N PHE A 372 27.03 -3.97 -10.30
CA PHE A 372 25.97 -3.52 -11.20
C PHE A 372 26.54 -2.94 -12.50
N PRO A 373 25.83 -3.06 -13.64
CA PRO A 373 26.28 -2.53 -14.93
C PRO A 373 25.96 -1.03 -15.08
N PHE A 374 26.20 -0.23 -14.04
CA PHE A 374 25.94 1.21 -14.03
C PHE A 374 27.24 2.00 -13.86
N TYR A 375 27.19 3.28 -14.18
CA TYR A 375 28.31 4.20 -14.07
C TYR A 375 28.27 4.96 -12.74
N ARG A 376 29.44 5.21 -12.17
CA ARG A 376 29.64 6.11 -11.03
C ARG A 376 30.60 7.20 -11.44
N ILE A 377 30.16 8.44 -11.33
CA ILE A 377 31.01 9.63 -11.42
C ILE A 377 31.43 10.02 -10.01
N ARG A 378 32.73 10.21 -9.81
CA ARG A 378 33.30 10.74 -8.56
C ARG A 378 34.01 12.05 -8.86
N HIS A 379 33.43 13.15 -8.41
CA HIS A 379 33.99 14.49 -8.58
C HIS A 379 35.25 14.67 -7.72
N GLU A 380 36.24 15.37 -8.25
CA GLU A 380 37.41 15.79 -7.47
C GLU A 380 37.01 16.92 -6.52
N ILE A 381 37.35 16.77 -5.24
CA ILE A 381 37.15 17.82 -4.25
C ILE A 381 38.13 18.97 -4.52
N GLU A 382 37.68 20.20 -4.32
CA GLU A 382 38.52 21.38 -4.49
C GLU A 382 39.75 21.38 -3.56
N SER A 383 40.77 22.14 -3.93
CA SER A 383 41.96 22.35 -3.13
C SER A 383 42.18 23.85 -2.95
N PRO A 384 42.09 24.40 -1.72
CA PRO A 384 41.78 23.70 -0.48
C PRO A 384 40.34 23.13 -0.45
N PRO A 385 40.10 22.02 0.27
CA PRO A 385 38.78 21.42 0.39
C PRO A 385 37.80 22.34 1.16
N PRO A 386 36.51 22.42 0.76
CA PRO A 386 35.52 23.27 1.42
C PRO A 386 35.36 22.97 2.93
N PHE A 387 35.18 23.98 3.77
CA PHE A 387 34.94 23.71 5.19
C PHE A 387 33.47 23.31 5.43
N VAL A 388 33.22 22.24 6.17
CA VAL A 388 31.86 21.72 6.43
C VAL A 388 31.45 21.94 7.89
N SER A 389 30.27 22.50 8.14
CA SER A 389 29.66 22.53 9.48
C SER A 389 28.52 21.53 9.58
N LEU A 390 28.72 20.46 10.36
CA LEU A 390 27.69 19.45 10.63
C LEU A 390 26.87 19.89 11.85
N ILE A 391 25.60 20.22 11.65
CA ILE A 391 24.68 20.72 12.68
C ILE A 391 23.85 19.56 13.20
N ILE A 392 23.88 19.34 14.52
CA ILE A 392 23.20 18.25 15.22
C ILE A 392 22.31 18.84 16.33
N PRO A 393 21.01 19.07 16.06
CA PRO A 393 20.03 19.38 17.10
C PRO A 393 19.86 18.21 18.06
N THR A 394 19.79 18.47 19.37
CA THR A 394 19.62 17.40 20.36
C THR A 394 18.87 17.89 21.60
N ARG A 395 18.17 16.97 22.27
CA ARG A 395 17.61 17.12 23.61
C ARG A 395 17.70 15.78 24.31
N ASP A 396 18.58 15.67 25.29
CA ASP A 396 18.89 14.43 26.01
C ASP A 396 19.24 13.24 25.09
N ARG A 397 19.08 12.00 25.58
CA ARG A 397 19.41 10.77 24.84
C ARG A 397 20.87 10.73 24.40
N VAL A 398 21.74 10.90 25.40
CA VAL A 398 23.19 10.81 25.26
C VAL A 398 23.63 9.50 24.60
N ASP A 399 22.87 8.41 24.75
CA ASP A 399 23.11 7.14 24.07
C ASP A 399 23.09 7.28 22.54
N LEU A 400 22.15 8.05 21.98
CA LEU A 400 22.07 8.31 20.54
C LEU A 400 23.13 9.32 20.11
N LEU A 401 23.22 10.46 20.81
CA LEU A 401 24.14 11.54 20.46
C LEU A 401 25.59 11.08 20.50
N SER A 402 25.99 10.32 21.52
CA SER A 402 27.36 9.83 21.65
C SER A 402 27.72 8.81 20.60
N ALA A 403 26.77 7.96 20.18
CA ALA A 403 26.95 7.04 19.06
C ALA A 403 27.13 7.80 17.74
N ALA A 404 26.30 8.81 17.48
CA ALA A 404 26.38 9.64 16.28
C ALA A 404 27.71 10.39 16.19
N VAL A 405 28.01 11.24 17.19
CA VAL A 405 29.25 12.04 17.24
C VAL A 405 30.48 11.13 17.25
N GLY A 406 30.45 10.04 18.03
CA GLY A 406 31.54 9.07 18.08
C GLY A 406 31.79 8.40 16.72
N SER A 407 30.73 8.05 15.98
CA SER A 407 30.86 7.47 14.65
C SER A 407 31.42 8.47 13.63
N ILE A 408 30.99 9.75 13.68
CA ILE A 408 31.50 10.81 12.82
C ILE A 408 33.01 11.00 13.07
N LEU A 409 33.43 11.20 14.32
CA LEU A 409 34.83 11.43 14.67
C LEU A 409 35.74 10.24 14.33
N LYS A 410 35.23 9.01 14.51
CA LYS A 410 36.03 7.80 14.34
C LYS A 410 36.14 7.35 12.89
N LYS A 411 35.07 7.50 12.11
CA LYS A 411 34.96 6.88 10.77
C LYS A 411 35.16 7.87 9.62
N THR A 412 34.96 9.17 9.81
CA THR A 412 35.00 10.16 8.71
C THR A 412 36.44 10.45 8.26
N GLU A 413 36.75 10.23 6.99
CA GLU A 413 38.06 10.54 6.40
C GLU A 413 38.21 12.00 5.95
N TYR A 414 37.10 12.69 5.67
CA TYR A 414 37.12 14.08 5.24
C TYR A 414 37.69 14.98 6.36
N PRO A 415 38.78 15.75 6.15
CA PRO A 415 39.47 16.39 7.28
C PRO A 415 38.93 17.77 7.68
N HIS A 416 38.17 18.44 6.81
CA HIS A 416 37.84 19.86 6.95
C HIS A 416 36.41 20.09 7.42
N TYR A 417 36.11 19.65 8.64
CA TYR A 417 34.77 19.82 9.22
C TYR A 417 34.77 20.20 10.70
N GLU A 418 33.66 20.79 11.13
CA GLU A 418 33.28 20.95 12.54
C GLU A 418 31.91 20.32 12.81
N ILE A 419 31.66 19.99 14.08
CA ILE A 419 30.37 19.52 14.57
C ILE A 419 29.79 20.59 15.49
N ILE A 420 28.59 21.05 15.20
CA ILE A 420 27.84 22.02 16.01
C ILE A 420 26.66 21.28 16.63
N ILE A 421 26.77 20.97 17.92
CA ILE A 421 25.69 20.34 18.69
C ILE A 421 24.82 21.46 19.24
N VAL A 422 23.52 21.40 18.98
CA VAL A 422 22.56 22.41 19.44
C VAL A 422 21.67 21.81 20.52
N ASP A 423 21.93 22.17 21.76
CA ASP A 423 21.20 21.70 22.93
C ASP A 423 19.87 22.47 23.07
N ASN A 424 18.76 21.80 22.77
CA ASN A 424 17.41 22.34 22.90
C ASN A 424 16.79 22.05 24.28
N GLY A 425 17.50 22.43 25.33
CA GLY A 425 17.03 22.30 26.70
C GLY A 425 17.07 20.87 27.23
N SER A 426 18.21 20.19 27.10
CA SER A 426 18.48 18.92 27.78
C SER A 426 18.36 19.09 29.30
N GLU A 427 17.90 18.06 29.99
CA GLU A 427 17.68 18.09 31.45
C GLU A 427 18.48 16.99 32.18
N GLN A 428 18.93 15.95 31.46
CA GLN A 428 19.61 14.82 32.05
C GLN A 428 21.08 15.14 32.37
N GLN A 429 21.49 14.81 33.58
CA GLN A 429 22.85 15.02 34.07
C GLN A 429 23.91 14.32 33.19
N GLU A 430 23.55 13.16 32.62
CA GLU A 430 24.41 12.37 31.73
C GLU A 430 24.72 13.12 30.43
N THR A 431 23.74 13.83 29.87
CA THR A 431 23.91 14.68 28.68
C THR A 431 24.89 15.83 28.96
N PHE A 432 24.71 16.53 30.09
CA PHE A 432 25.64 17.60 30.48
C PHE A 432 27.05 17.09 30.77
N GLN A 433 27.18 15.89 31.34
CA GLN A 433 28.49 15.28 31.55
C GLN A 433 29.16 14.96 30.21
N TYR A 434 28.41 14.45 29.24
CA TYR A 434 28.92 14.20 27.90
C TYR A 434 29.35 15.48 27.19
N PHE A 435 28.54 16.56 27.27
CA PHE A 435 28.91 17.88 26.75
C PHE A 435 30.24 18.39 27.31
N LYS A 436 30.45 18.28 28.63
CA LYS A 436 31.74 18.62 29.25
C LYS A 436 32.89 17.80 28.68
N ASN A 437 32.68 16.49 28.51
CA ASN A 437 33.71 15.58 28.00
C ASN A 437 34.13 15.91 26.55
N ILE A 438 33.19 16.26 25.68
CA ILE A 438 33.48 16.54 24.26
C ILE A 438 33.83 18.00 23.96
N SER A 439 33.53 18.93 24.88
CA SER A 439 33.80 20.37 24.70
C SER A 439 35.28 20.73 24.48
N ASN A 440 36.20 19.85 24.90
CA ASN A 440 37.64 20.03 24.71
C ASN A 440 38.14 19.55 23.33
N ILE A 441 37.26 18.98 22.49
CA ILE A 441 37.62 18.52 21.15
C ILE A 441 37.58 19.72 20.19
N ASN A 442 38.72 20.05 19.57
CA ASN A 442 38.91 21.29 18.80
C ASN A 442 37.91 21.56 17.66
N ASN A 443 37.26 20.53 17.12
CA ASN A 443 36.27 20.65 16.04
C ASN A 443 34.82 20.46 16.50
N ILE A 444 34.54 20.53 17.81
CA ILE A 444 33.18 20.46 18.35
C ILE A 444 32.81 21.79 19.01
N LYS A 445 31.61 22.27 18.70
CA LYS A 445 30.99 23.44 19.33
C LYS A 445 29.62 23.03 19.88
N ILE A 446 29.32 23.46 21.10
CA ILE A 446 28.01 23.25 21.72
C ILE A 446 27.32 24.61 21.82
N LEU A 447 26.11 24.70 21.28
CA LEU A 447 25.24 25.88 21.34
C LEU A 447 24.02 25.57 22.20
N SER A 448 23.62 26.50 23.05
CA SER A 448 22.40 26.37 23.84
C SER A 448 21.25 27.09 23.14
N TYR A 449 20.11 26.42 22.98
CA TYR A 449 18.91 26.98 22.40
C TYR A 449 17.65 26.45 23.14
N PRO A 450 17.44 26.84 24.41
CA PRO A 450 16.33 26.34 25.20
C PRO A 450 14.99 26.90 24.70
N GLY A 451 13.93 26.08 24.72
CA GLY A 451 12.57 26.51 24.34
C GLY A 451 11.75 25.38 23.70
N GLU A 452 10.63 25.76 23.07
CA GLU A 452 9.80 24.84 22.28
C GLU A 452 10.63 24.20 21.14
N PHE A 453 10.44 22.90 20.92
CA PHE A 453 11.13 22.19 19.86
C PHE A 453 10.62 22.65 18.49
N ASN A 454 11.51 23.25 17.71
CA ASN A 454 11.28 23.65 16.33
C ASN A 454 12.56 23.34 15.55
N TYR A 455 12.57 22.21 14.85
CA TYR A 455 13.74 21.71 14.13
C TYR A 455 14.27 22.74 13.13
N SER A 456 13.37 23.37 12.37
CA SER A 456 13.71 24.41 11.41
C SER A 456 14.41 25.59 12.07
N LYS A 457 13.84 26.11 13.17
CA LYS A 457 14.40 27.26 13.91
C LYS A 457 15.74 26.97 14.55
N ILE A 458 15.89 25.78 15.14
CA ILE A 458 17.15 25.35 15.77
C ILE A 458 18.28 25.28 14.74
N ASN A 459 18.00 24.69 13.57
CA ASN A 459 18.97 24.63 12.49
C ASN A 459 19.29 26.02 11.92
N ASN A 460 18.28 26.86 11.66
CA ASN A 460 18.49 28.24 11.20
C ASN A 460 19.44 29.01 12.12
N HIS A 461 19.21 28.94 13.44
CA HIS A 461 20.06 29.58 14.45
C HIS A 461 21.50 29.04 14.44
N ALA A 462 21.68 27.73 14.30
CA ALA A 462 23.00 27.12 14.26
C ALA A 462 23.80 27.47 12.99
N VAL A 463 23.13 27.65 11.84
CA VAL A 463 23.77 28.08 10.58
C VAL A 463 24.37 29.49 10.69
N GLU A 464 23.79 30.38 11.50
CA GLU A 464 24.37 31.69 11.79
C GLU A 464 25.75 31.59 12.45
N HIS A 465 25.93 30.55 13.28
CA HIS A 465 27.15 30.29 14.04
C HIS A 465 28.15 29.37 13.34
N ALA A 466 27.75 28.76 12.21
CA ALA A 466 28.56 27.85 11.41
C ALA A 466 29.67 28.57 10.65
N ARG A 467 30.87 28.00 10.60
CA ARG A 467 32.00 28.55 9.82
C ARG A 467 32.13 27.95 8.43
N GLY A 468 31.50 26.80 8.19
CA GLY A 468 31.59 26.05 6.94
C GLY A 468 30.96 26.78 5.76
N ASP A 469 31.57 26.61 4.59
CA ASP A 469 31.02 26.99 3.29
C ASP A 469 29.89 26.04 2.89
N ILE A 470 29.91 24.82 3.43
CA ILE A 470 28.87 23.80 3.29
C ILE A 470 28.26 23.51 4.66
N ILE A 471 26.93 23.48 4.71
CA ILE A 471 26.13 23.13 5.88
C ILE A 471 25.66 21.68 5.73
N GLY A 472 25.87 20.87 6.76
CA GLY A 472 25.25 19.56 6.90
C GLY A 472 24.16 19.59 7.97
N LEU A 473 22.91 19.33 7.60
CA LEU A 473 21.82 19.07 8.54
C LEU A 473 21.85 17.58 8.89
N ILE A 474 22.05 17.26 10.17
CA ILE A 474 22.33 15.90 10.63
C ILE A 474 21.49 15.60 11.87
N ASN A 475 20.76 14.49 11.87
CA ASN A 475 20.05 14.04 13.08
C ASN A 475 21.01 13.46 14.12
N ASN A 476 20.64 13.53 15.40
CA ASN A 476 21.48 13.09 16.52
C ASN A 476 21.57 11.56 16.69
N ASP A 477 20.88 10.79 15.86
CA ASP A 477 20.75 9.33 15.94
C ASP A 477 21.18 8.64 14.63
N ILE A 478 22.03 9.31 13.85
CA ILE A 478 22.72 8.70 12.71
C ILE A 478 23.93 7.89 13.18
N GLU A 479 24.37 6.93 12.37
CA GLU A 479 25.67 6.29 12.53
C GLU A 479 26.36 6.08 11.17
N VAL A 480 27.58 6.60 11.03
CA VAL A 480 28.36 6.48 9.78
C VAL A 480 28.68 5.01 9.47
N ILE A 481 28.51 4.57 8.21
CA ILE A 481 28.88 3.21 7.77
C ILE A 481 30.21 3.23 7.02
N ASN A 482 30.32 3.97 5.92
CA ASN A 482 31.54 4.07 5.11
C ASN A 482 32.31 5.36 5.40
N SER A 483 33.64 5.30 5.37
CA SER A 483 34.52 6.39 5.83
C SER A 483 34.57 7.59 4.90
N ASP A 484 34.30 7.37 3.61
CA ASP A 484 34.29 8.37 2.54
C ASP A 484 32.93 9.05 2.34
N TRP A 485 31.95 8.82 3.23
CA TRP A 485 30.59 9.37 3.12
C TRP A 485 30.57 10.90 2.95
N LEU A 486 31.34 11.64 3.77
CA LEU A 486 31.34 13.10 3.74
C LEU A 486 32.06 13.61 2.49
N SER A 487 33.15 12.97 2.09
CA SER A 487 33.86 13.26 0.85
C SER A 487 32.95 13.07 -0.38
N GLU A 488 32.13 12.01 -0.38
CA GLU A 488 31.13 11.78 -1.44
C GLU A 488 30.10 12.91 -1.49
N LEU A 489 29.47 13.26 -0.36
CA LEU A 489 28.46 14.31 -0.31
C LEU A 489 29.04 15.69 -0.68
N VAL A 490 30.23 16.04 -0.19
CA VAL A 490 30.92 17.29 -0.54
C VAL A 490 31.24 17.37 -2.02
N SER A 491 31.67 16.26 -2.64
CA SER A 491 32.01 16.24 -4.07
C SER A 491 30.86 16.66 -4.98
N TRP A 492 29.61 16.41 -4.55
CA TRP A 492 28.39 16.88 -5.20
C TRP A 492 27.98 18.28 -4.74
N ALA A 493 28.00 18.54 -3.42
CA ALA A 493 27.53 19.81 -2.86
C ALA A 493 28.37 21.02 -3.30
N GLN A 494 29.61 20.82 -3.74
CA GLN A 494 30.45 21.89 -4.28
C GLN A 494 30.11 22.26 -5.75
N GLN A 495 29.36 21.43 -6.48
CA GLN A 495 29.07 21.70 -7.91
C GLN A 495 28.05 22.84 -8.03
N ASP A 496 28.36 23.86 -8.85
CA ASP A 496 27.58 25.10 -8.94
C ASP A 496 26.08 24.90 -9.18
N GLU A 497 25.70 23.92 -10.01
CA GLU A 497 24.31 23.66 -10.33
C GLU A 497 23.57 22.76 -9.31
N ILE A 498 24.27 22.23 -8.31
CA ILE A 498 23.70 21.33 -7.29
C ILE A 498 23.31 22.11 -6.04
N GLY A 499 22.12 21.81 -5.53
CA GLY A 499 21.52 22.42 -4.35
C GLY A 499 21.71 21.57 -3.10
N CYS A 500 20.72 20.71 -2.81
CA CYS A 500 20.77 19.76 -1.70
C CYS A 500 21.36 18.42 -2.12
N VAL A 501 22.14 17.79 -1.24
CA VAL A 501 22.72 16.46 -1.44
C VAL A 501 22.35 15.53 -0.28
N GLY A 502 21.68 14.42 -0.59
CA GLY A 502 21.22 13.44 0.39
C GLY A 502 22.01 12.12 0.38
N ALA A 503 22.14 11.51 1.56
CA ALA A 503 22.76 10.20 1.74
C ALA A 503 21.75 9.04 1.63
N LYS A 504 22.24 7.80 1.51
CA LYS A 504 21.44 6.58 1.67
C LYS A 504 21.37 6.20 3.15
N LEU A 505 20.15 6.10 3.68
CA LEU A 505 19.93 5.79 5.10
C LEU A 505 19.30 4.42 5.28
N TYR A 506 19.76 3.70 6.31
CA TYR A 506 19.24 2.38 6.69
C TYR A 506 18.67 2.39 8.11
N TYR A 507 17.63 1.59 8.31
CA TYR A 507 17.26 1.13 9.63
C TYR A 507 18.31 0.14 10.19
N LYS A 508 18.31 -0.07 11.52
CA LYS A 508 19.17 -1.07 12.20
C LYS A 508 19.11 -2.47 11.59
N ASN A 509 17.99 -2.85 10.98
CA ASN A 509 17.78 -4.16 10.37
C ASN A 509 18.33 -4.27 8.93
N ASN A 510 19.15 -3.31 8.47
CA ASN A 510 19.71 -3.24 7.11
C ASN A 510 18.66 -3.14 5.99
N ARG A 511 17.50 -2.56 6.30
CA ARG A 511 16.52 -2.14 5.29
C ARG A 511 16.70 -0.66 4.98
N ILE A 512 16.44 -0.29 3.73
CA ILE A 512 16.47 1.08 3.26
C ILE A 512 15.38 1.86 3.98
N GLN A 513 15.76 2.99 4.57
CA GLN A 513 14.85 3.98 5.13
C GLN A 513 14.74 5.19 4.19
N HIS A 514 15.85 5.62 3.60
CA HIS A 514 15.89 6.74 2.66
C HIS A 514 16.74 6.43 1.43
N ALA A 515 16.12 6.54 0.25
CA ALA A 515 16.79 6.48 -1.05
C ALA A 515 16.28 7.56 -2.02
N GLY A 516 16.05 8.77 -1.50
CA GLY A 516 15.30 9.85 -2.16
C GLY A 516 13.89 10.05 -1.57
N VAL A 517 13.23 11.14 -1.94
CA VAL A 517 11.83 11.44 -1.59
C VAL A 517 11.02 11.58 -2.88
N ILE A 518 9.84 10.96 -2.91
CA ILE A 518 8.83 11.09 -3.97
C ILE A 518 7.74 12.03 -3.47
N LEU A 519 7.42 13.09 -4.22
CA LEU A 519 6.33 14.00 -3.89
C LEU A 519 4.97 13.36 -4.21
N GLY A 520 3.92 13.76 -3.49
CA GLY A 520 2.57 13.20 -3.59
C GLY A 520 2.39 11.80 -2.99
N PHE A 521 3.50 11.09 -2.74
CA PHE A 521 3.46 9.72 -2.22
C PHE A 521 2.83 9.69 -0.82
N ASN A 522 1.75 8.92 -0.67
CA ASN A 522 0.89 8.89 0.53
C ASN A 522 0.36 10.29 0.94
N GLY A 523 0.09 11.16 -0.03
CA GLY A 523 -0.63 12.43 0.15
C GLY A 523 0.25 13.68 0.14
N VAL A 524 1.46 13.63 0.68
CA VAL A 524 2.41 14.77 0.65
C VAL A 524 3.75 14.37 0.09
N ALA A 525 4.50 13.52 0.78
CA ALA A 525 5.80 13.04 0.34
C ALA A 525 6.23 11.86 1.19
N SER A 526 6.94 10.89 0.59
CA SER A 526 7.50 9.75 1.33
C SER A 526 8.77 9.22 0.64
N HIS A 527 9.53 8.40 1.35
CA HIS A 527 10.83 7.92 0.91
C HIS A 527 10.73 6.85 -0.18
N ALA A 528 11.55 6.97 -1.22
CA ALA A 528 11.67 5.94 -2.25
C ALA A 528 12.29 4.65 -1.68
N HIS A 529 11.77 3.49 -2.12
CA HIS A 529 12.28 2.15 -1.76
C HIS A 529 12.31 1.86 -0.24
N LEU A 530 11.37 2.45 0.50
CA LEU A 530 11.22 2.22 1.93
C LEU A 530 11.11 0.71 2.22
N ASN A 531 11.79 0.24 3.28
CA ASN A 531 11.83 -1.15 3.73
C ASN A 531 12.48 -2.17 2.78
N ALA A 532 12.93 -1.76 1.60
CA ALA A 532 13.67 -2.64 0.70
C ALA A 532 14.98 -3.12 1.35
N LEU A 533 15.44 -4.32 1.00
CA LEU A 533 16.72 -4.82 1.49
C LEU A 533 17.88 -3.95 0.99
N ARG A 534 18.93 -3.78 1.79
CA ARG A 534 20.13 -2.99 1.43
C ARG A 534 20.72 -3.30 0.05
N GLU A 535 20.73 -4.59 -0.31
CA GLU A 535 21.28 -5.10 -1.58
C GLU A 535 20.29 -5.02 -2.76
N ASN A 536 19.03 -4.63 -2.51
CA ASN A 536 18.04 -4.46 -3.56
C ASN A 536 18.40 -3.22 -4.38
N PRO A 537 18.64 -3.34 -5.69
CA PRO A 537 18.95 -2.20 -6.53
C PRO A 537 17.73 -1.35 -6.88
N GLY A 538 16.52 -1.75 -6.45
CA GLY A 538 15.30 -0.99 -6.66
C GLY A 538 14.86 -0.94 -8.12
N TYR A 539 13.83 -0.13 -8.37
CA TYR A 539 13.22 0.03 -9.68
C TYR A 539 14.27 0.42 -10.73
N PHE A 540 14.54 -0.47 -11.69
CA PHE A 540 15.54 -0.28 -12.75
C PHE A 540 16.93 0.18 -12.27
N GLY A 541 17.34 -0.22 -11.06
CA GLY A 541 18.66 0.15 -10.53
C GLY A 541 18.74 1.48 -9.79
N ARG A 542 17.61 2.19 -9.64
CA ARG A 542 17.55 3.51 -8.99
C ARG A 542 18.04 3.51 -7.54
N ALA A 543 18.03 2.40 -6.79
CA ALA A 543 18.54 2.37 -5.42
C ALA A 543 20.08 2.26 -5.30
N VAL A 544 20.80 2.16 -6.43
CA VAL A 544 22.26 1.94 -6.48
C VAL A 544 23.00 2.88 -7.43
N VAL A 545 22.32 3.90 -7.96
CA VAL A 545 22.93 4.94 -8.82
C VAL A 545 22.66 6.35 -8.30
N VAL A 546 23.53 7.30 -8.64
CA VAL A 546 23.29 8.71 -8.34
C VAL A 546 22.16 9.22 -9.22
N GLN A 547 21.26 10.02 -8.66
CA GLN A 547 20.16 10.59 -9.42
C GLN A 547 19.63 11.87 -8.78
N ASN A 548 18.80 12.58 -9.55
CA ASN A 548 18.01 13.68 -9.01
C ASN A 548 16.72 13.15 -8.36
N TYR A 549 16.34 13.80 -7.27
CA TYR A 549 15.02 13.72 -6.66
C TYR A 549 14.55 15.13 -6.34
N SER A 550 13.24 15.32 -6.20
CA SER A 550 12.68 16.63 -5.88
C SER A 550 13.05 17.03 -4.45
N ALA A 551 13.17 16.05 -3.54
CA ALA A 551 13.67 16.26 -2.19
C ALA A 551 14.56 15.11 -1.68
N VAL A 552 15.37 15.45 -0.68
CA VAL A 552 16.17 14.55 0.15
C VAL A 552 15.97 14.93 1.61
N THR A 553 16.20 13.99 2.54
CA THR A 553 15.86 14.24 3.95
C THR A 553 16.93 14.98 4.74
N ALA A 554 16.53 15.89 5.63
CA ALA A 554 17.43 16.56 6.57
C ALA A 554 17.97 15.65 7.69
N ALA A 555 17.63 14.36 7.74
CA ALA A 555 18.35 13.41 8.60
C ALA A 555 19.84 13.32 8.23
N CYS A 556 20.18 13.49 6.95
CA CYS A 556 21.54 13.74 6.47
C CYS A 556 21.50 14.46 5.10
N LEU A 557 21.60 15.79 5.13
CA LEU A 557 21.53 16.67 3.96
C LEU A 557 22.70 17.66 3.96
N LEU A 558 23.44 17.75 2.85
CA LEU A 558 24.44 18.80 2.63
C LEU A 558 23.94 19.84 1.64
N VAL A 559 24.25 21.11 1.90
CA VAL A 559 23.92 22.26 1.03
C VAL A 559 24.95 23.37 1.23
N ARG A 560 25.26 24.14 0.16
CA ARG A 560 26.12 25.32 0.32
C ARG A 560 25.45 26.35 1.22
N LYS A 561 26.23 26.97 2.10
CA LYS A 561 25.75 28.01 3.02
C LYS A 561 25.16 29.20 2.27
N SER A 562 25.68 29.53 1.08
CA SER A 562 25.14 30.57 0.21
C SER A 562 23.71 30.26 -0.23
N ILE A 563 23.42 29.05 -0.69
CA ILE A 563 22.06 28.62 -1.08
C ILE A 563 21.14 28.61 0.13
N TYR A 564 21.59 28.08 1.27
CA TYR A 564 20.78 28.07 2.49
C TYR A 564 20.33 29.50 2.88
N ARG A 565 21.23 30.48 2.75
CA ARG A 565 20.93 31.90 2.97
C ARG A 565 20.02 32.49 1.90
N GLU A 566 20.27 32.18 0.63
CA GLU A 566 19.44 32.60 -0.50
C GLU A 566 17.97 32.19 -0.29
N MET A 567 17.77 30.99 0.26
CA MET A 567 16.45 30.44 0.58
C MET A 567 15.87 30.94 1.90
N ASN A 568 16.56 31.81 2.65
CA ASN A 568 16.19 32.23 4.01
C ASN A 568 16.01 31.04 4.99
N GLY A 569 16.80 29.99 4.80
CA GLY A 569 16.80 28.78 5.65
C GLY A 569 15.56 27.91 5.53
N LEU A 570 15.35 27.07 6.54
CA LEU A 570 14.17 26.22 6.68
C LEU A 570 12.95 27.05 7.10
N ASN A 571 11.75 26.66 6.67
CA ASN A 571 10.52 27.36 7.05
C ASN A 571 10.18 27.10 8.53
N GLU A 572 10.71 27.93 9.43
CA GLU A 572 10.49 27.81 10.86
C GLU A 572 9.11 28.25 11.35
N LYS A 573 8.33 28.92 10.50
CA LYS A 573 7.01 29.45 10.86
C LYS A 573 5.93 28.38 10.68
N ASP A 574 5.88 27.77 9.50
CA ASP A 574 4.79 26.88 9.11
C ASP A 574 5.20 25.39 9.14
N LEU A 575 6.51 25.07 9.11
CA LEU A 575 7.05 23.71 9.07
C LEU A 575 8.08 23.50 10.19
N LYS A 576 7.60 23.30 11.41
CA LYS A 576 8.45 23.18 12.62
C LYS A 576 9.19 21.85 12.67
N VAL A 577 8.57 20.76 12.23
CA VAL A 577 9.06 19.38 12.44
C VAL A 577 8.96 18.52 11.19
N ALA A 578 7.79 18.45 10.54
CA ALA A 578 7.62 17.65 9.33
C ALA A 578 7.77 18.48 8.05
N PHE A 579 8.19 17.84 6.96
CA PHE A 579 8.27 18.38 5.59
C PHE A 579 9.14 19.64 5.39
N ASN A 580 9.85 20.11 6.41
CA ASN A 580 10.73 21.29 6.31
C ASN A 580 11.86 21.10 5.28
N ASP A 581 12.36 19.88 5.18
CA ASP A 581 13.37 19.45 4.22
C ASP A 581 12.79 19.34 2.81
N VAL A 582 11.58 18.83 2.67
CA VAL A 582 10.84 18.76 1.40
C VAL A 582 10.55 20.16 0.85
N ASP A 583 9.98 21.07 1.66
CA ASP A 583 9.75 22.46 1.28
C ASP A 583 11.05 23.17 0.87
N PHE A 584 12.11 23.00 1.67
CA PHE A 584 13.41 23.59 1.36
C PHE A 584 13.98 23.09 0.03
N CYS A 585 13.93 21.78 -0.21
CA CYS A 585 14.41 21.19 -1.47
C CYS A 585 13.61 21.69 -2.68
N ILE A 586 12.28 21.83 -2.57
CA ILE A 586 11.44 22.38 -3.65
C ILE A 586 11.80 23.84 -3.92
N ARG A 587 12.03 24.66 -2.88
CA ARG A 587 12.47 26.06 -3.05
C ARG A 587 13.84 26.16 -3.72
N VAL A 588 14.78 25.32 -3.31
CA VAL A 588 16.12 25.22 -3.93
C VAL A 588 16.00 24.84 -5.40
N GLN A 589 15.11 23.90 -5.74
CA GLN A 589 14.87 23.51 -7.14
C GLN A 589 14.27 24.65 -7.96
N ASN A 590 13.29 25.38 -7.41
CA ASN A 590 12.68 26.54 -8.06
C ASN A 590 13.64 27.72 -8.25
N ALA A 591 14.71 27.79 -7.46
CA ALA A 591 15.80 28.75 -7.67
C ALA A 591 16.76 28.37 -8.81
N GLY A 592 16.56 27.22 -9.44
CA GLY A 592 17.33 26.74 -10.60
C GLY A 592 18.43 25.74 -10.26
N TYR A 593 18.57 25.34 -9.00
CA TYR A 593 19.50 24.28 -8.59
C TYR A 593 18.87 22.88 -8.76
N ARG A 594 19.70 21.83 -8.76
CA ARG A 594 19.24 20.44 -8.75
C ARG A 594 19.57 19.76 -7.43
N ASN A 595 18.61 19.04 -6.86
CA ASN A 595 18.88 18.19 -5.70
C ASN A 595 19.40 16.83 -6.16
N VAL A 596 20.33 16.26 -5.41
CA VAL A 596 21.00 14.99 -5.73
C VAL A 596 20.92 14.04 -4.56
N TRP A 597 20.67 12.78 -4.85
CA TRP A 597 20.82 11.69 -3.90
C TRP A 597 21.93 10.76 -4.37
N THR A 598 22.84 10.39 -3.46
CA THR A 598 23.93 9.45 -3.75
C THR A 598 23.81 8.18 -2.92
N PRO A 599 23.88 6.99 -3.54
CA PRO A 599 23.88 5.71 -2.83
C PRO A 599 25.23 5.41 -2.16
N PHE A 600 26.25 6.25 -2.37
CA PHE A 600 27.63 6.00 -1.94
C PHE A 600 28.02 6.69 -0.64
N ALA A 601 27.10 7.45 -0.03
CA ALA A 601 27.19 7.89 1.36
C ALA A 601 26.16 7.08 2.17
N GLU A 602 26.62 6.13 2.96
CA GLU A 602 25.78 5.18 3.69
C GLU A 602 25.84 5.45 5.20
N LEU A 603 24.68 5.63 5.83
CA LEU A 603 24.55 5.78 7.27
C LEU A 603 23.38 4.95 7.79
N TYR A 604 23.45 4.52 9.05
CA TYR A 604 22.23 4.15 9.78
C TYR A 604 21.55 5.41 10.29
N HIS A 605 20.23 5.37 10.38
CA HIS A 605 19.43 6.35 11.10
C HIS A 605 18.44 5.58 11.96
N HIS A 606 18.61 5.71 13.28
CA HIS A 606 18.05 4.77 14.25
C HIS A 606 16.59 5.05 14.61
N GLU A 607 15.99 6.08 14.02
CA GLU A 607 14.60 6.54 14.09
C GLU A 607 13.62 5.58 14.77
N SER A 608 13.17 5.96 15.97
CA SER A 608 12.19 5.31 16.90
C SER A 608 12.52 5.56 18.38
N PRO A 609 13.78 5.71 18.83
CA PRO A 609 14.04 5.74 20.27
C PRO A 609 13.64 7.07 20.93
N SER A 610 13.85 8.23 20.30
CA SER A 610 13.75 9.54 20.97
C SER A 610 12.36 10.19 20.94
N ARG A 611 11.48 9.80 20.01
CA ARG A 611 10.22 10.52 19.79
C ARG A 611 8.99 9.91 20.47
N GLY A 612 9.05 8.66 20.94
CA GLY A 612 7.80 7.95 21.27
C GLY A 612 6.87 7.92 20.04
N LEU A 613 5.70 7.31 20.15
CA LEU A 613 4.68 7.53 19.13
C LEU A 613 4.24 8.99 19.27
N ASP A 614 4.32 9.77 18.19
CA ASP A 614 4.02 11.21 18.10
C ASP A 614 2.50 11.45 18.23
N ALA A 615 1.92 10.97 19.33
CA ALA A 615 0.49 10.75 19.53
C ALA A 615 -0.18 11.79 20.45
N SER A 616 0.57 12.76 20.97
CA SER A 616 -0.04 13.88 21.71
C SER A 616 -0.90 14.74 20.77
N PRO A 617 -2.08 15.22 21.21
CA PRO A 617 -2.96 16.07 20.40
C PRO A 617 -2.25 17.27 19.74
N GLU A 618 -1.32 17.91 20.45
CA GLU A 618 -0.58 19.07 19.96
C GLU A 618 0.32 18.72 18.77
N ASN A 619 1.02 17.58 18.83
CA ASN A 619 1.89 17.10 17.75
C ASN A 619 1.09 16.65 16.52
N ILE A 620 -0.08 16.03 16.74
CA ILE A 620 -1.02 15.67 15.68
C ILE A 620 -1.55 16.92 14.98
N GLU A 621 -2.02 17.93 15.74
CA GLU A 621 -2.55 19.16 15.13
C GLU A 621 -1.45 19.96 14.43
N ARG A 622 -0.24 20.02 15.01
CA ARG A 622 0.96 20.54 14.33
C ARG A 622 1.16 19.82 13.00
N PHE A 623 1.25 18.49 13.00
CA PHE A 623 1.45 17.72 11.77
C PHE A 623 0.35 17.95 10.73
N LYS A 624 -0.93 17.99 11.13
CA LYS A 624 -2.06 18.36 10.26
C LYS A 624 -1.88 19.76 9.66
N SER A 625 -1.42 20.73 10.45
CA SER A 625 -1.16 22.09 9.96
C SER A 625 -0.01 22.14 8.95
N GLU A 626 1.05 21.36 9.16
CA GLU A 626 2.20 21.23 8.25
C GLU A 626 1.77 20.57 6.92
N VAL A 627 0.94 19.53 6.98
CA VAL A 627 0.30 18.91 5.80
C VAL A 627 -0.55 19.93 5.03
N ARG A 628 -1.41 20.69 5.73
CA ARG A 628 -2.25 21.73 5.09
C ARG A 628 -1.40 22.77 4.38
N TYR A 629 -0.30 23.23 4.99
CA TYR A 629 0.64 24.14 4.35
C TYR A 629 1.23 23.53 3.08
N MET A 630 1.74 22.29 3.14
CA MET A 630 2.36 21.63 1.98
C MET A 630 1.37 21.48 0.82
N VAL A 631 0.15 21.03 1.09
CA VAL A 631 -0.89 20.87 0.07
C VAL A 631 -1.27 22.23 -0.52
N GLN A 632 -1.48 23.25 0.32
CA GLN A 632 -1.87 24.60 -0.14
C GLN A 632 -0.76 25.27 -0.95
N LYS A 633 0.51 25.12 -0.54
CA LYS A 633 1.64 25.83 -1.13
C LYS A 633 2.22 25.11 -2.34
N TRP A 634 2.29 23.78 -2.30
CA TRP A 634 3.01 22.95 -3.27
C TRP A 634 2.13 21.95 -4.01
N GLY A 635 0.80 22.00 -3.87
CA GLY A 635 -0.13 21.00 -4.42
C GLY A 635 0.13 20.58 -5.87
N GLU A 636 0.41 21.53 -6.77
CA GLU A 636 0.74 21.22 -8.18
C GLU A 636 2.02 20.37 -8.31
N TYR A 637 3.07 20.69 -7.55
CA TYR A 637 4.32 19.92 -7.51
C TYR A 637 4.11 18.52 -6.90
N LEU A 638 3.22 18.40 -5.90
CA LEU A 638 2.91 17.11 -5.30
C LEU A 638 2.23 16.16 -6.30
N THR A 639 1.52 16.69 -7.30
CA THR A 639 0.86 15.90 -8.34
C THR A 639 1.71 15.68 -9.59
N SER A 640 2.91 16.25 -9.66
CA SER A 640 3.74 16.25 -10.87
C SER A 640 5.23 16.29 -10.51
N ASP A 641 5.69 15.28 -9.77
CA ASP A 641 7.11 15.11 -9.45
C ASP A 641 7.90 14.73 -10.72
N PRO A 642 8.82 15.57 -11.23
CA PRO A 642 9.55 15.29 -12.48
C PRO A 642 10.45 14.05 -12.38
N TYR A 643 10.81 13.62 -11.16
CA TYR A 643 11.67 12.46 -10.96
C TYR A 643 10.88 11.17 -10.67
N TYR A 644 9.55 11.21 -10.85
CA TYR A 644 8.64 10.08 -10.70
C TYR A 644 7.71 9.98 -11.90
N SER A 645 7.49 8.77 -12.43
CA SER A 645 6.61 8.60 -13.58
C SER A 645 5.13 8.66 -13.17
N PRO A 646 4.25 9.36 -13.92
CA PRO A 646 2.81 9.32 -13.68
C PRO A 646 2.19 7.93 -13.93
N ASN A 647 2.93 7.02 -14.57
CA ASN A 647 2.54 5.62 -14.79
C ASN A 647 2.86 4.71 -13.57
N LEU A 648 3.36 5.28 -12.48
CA LEU A 648 3.65 4.59 -11.23
C LEU A 648 2.77 5.11 -10.09
N SER A 649 2.36 4.24 -9.18
CA SER A 649 1.39 4.57 -8.13
C SER A 649 1.98 5.42 -7.01
N LEU A 650 1.22 6.42 -6.56
CA LEU A 650 1.52 7.24 -5.39
C LEU A 650 0.99 6.62 -4.07
N ARG A 651 0.77 5.30 -4.03
CA ARG A 651 0.30 4.55 -2.86
C ARG A 651 1.08 3.25 -2.66
N GLY A 652 0.98 2.67 -1.47
CA GLY A 652 1.57 1.35 -1.14
C GLY A 652 3.09 1.39 -1.00
N GLU A 653 3.79 0.43 -1.62
CA GLU A 653 5.26 0.30 -1.56
C GLU A 653 6.00 1.25 -2.53
N GLY A 654 5.26 1.92 -3.42
CA GLY A 654 5.78 2.76 -4.49
C GLY A 654 6.39 1.94 -5.63
N PHE A 655 6.35 2.49 -6.85
CA PHE A 655 6.86 1.87 -8.08
C PHE A 655 6.05 0.65 -8.59
N SER A 656 4.87 0.40 -8.04
CA SER A 656 3.82 -0.38 -8.70
C SER A 656 3.15 0.44 -9.82
N TYR A 657 2.39 -0.19 -10.71
CA TYR A 657 1.73 0.50 -11.82
C TYR A 657 0.60 1.42 -11.33
N SER A 658 0.50 2.60 -11.92
CA SER A 658 -0.63 3.50 -11.66
C SER A 658 -1.89 3.04 -12.38
N TRP A 659 -3.04 3.32 -11.79
CA TRP A 659 -4.34 3.00 -12.36
C TRP A 659 -5.17 4.29 -12.50
N PRO A 660 -5.70 4.62 -13.69
CA PRO A 660 -6.36 5.90 -13.97
C PRO A 660 -7.52 6.24 -13.05
N GLU A 661 -8.16 5.24 -12.47
CA GLU A 661 -9.25 5.47 -11.52
C GLU A 661 -8.63 5.81 -10.17
N VAL A 662 -7.75 4.95 -9.64
CA VAL A 662 -7.15 5.07 -8.29
C VAL A 662 -6.25 6.30 -8.13
N ASP A 663 -5.42 6.63 -9.12
CA ASP A 663 -4.43 7.70 -9.05
C ASP A 663 -4.96 9.06 -9.57
N ARG A 664 -6.13 9.10 -10.24
CA ARG A 664 -6.90 10.36 -10.46
C ARG A 664 -7.81 10.71 -9.26
N GLY A 665 -7.68 9.97 -8.16
CA GLY A 665 -8.47 10.18 -6.94
C GLY A 665 -9.86 9.53 -6.94
N VAL A 666 -10.13 8.59 -7.84
CA VAL A 666 -11.38 7.79 -7.90
C VAL A 666 -11.09 6.39 -7.32
N PRO A 667 -11.49 6.07 -6.09
CA PRO A 667 -11.20 4.76 -5.49
C PRO A 667 -11.71 3.60 -6.36
N LEU A 668 -10.97 2.48 -6.43
CA LEU A 668 -11.46 1.29 -7.14
C LEU A 668 -12.65 0.67 -6.41
N LEU A 669 -12.53 0.53 -5.08
CA LEU A 669 -13.48 -0.10 -4.19
C LEU A 669 -14.00 0.89 -3.15
N ALA A 670 -15.32 0.88 -2.93
CA ALA A 670 -15.96 1.56 -1.82
C ALA A 670 -16.88 0.60 -1.05
N ILE A 671 -17.00 0.81 0.25
CA ILE A 671 -18.10 0.24 1.04
C ILE A 671 -19.26 1.24 1.08
N ALA A 672 -20.49 0.73 1.12
CA ALA A 672 -21.69 1.53 1.26
C ALA A 672 -22.69 0.86 2.20
N GLY A 673 -23.38 1.65 3.01
CA GLY A 673 -24.33 1.13 3.99
C GLY A 673 -25.17 2.22 4.64
N ILE A 674 -26.28 1.80 5.24
CA ILE A 674 -27.11 2.64 6.10
C ILE A 674 -26.79 2.31 7.56
N VAL A 675 -26.56 3.33 8.38
CA VAL A 675 -26.18 3.16 9.80
C VAL A 675 -27.16 3.90 10.70
N LYS A 676 -27.39 3.35 11.90
CA LYS A 676 -28.13 4.00 12.97
C LYS A 676 -27.49 3.68 14.30
N ASN A 677 -26.98 4.69 14.97
CA ASN A 677 -26.35 4.58 16.27
C ASN A 677 -25.18 3.58 16.29
N GLU A 678 -24.15 3.73 15.47
CA GLU A 678 -22.97 2.84 15.49
C GLU A 678 -21.69 3.43 16.09
N ALA A 679 -21.79 4.42 16.98
CA ALA A 679 -20.63 5.20 17.40
C ALA A 679 -19.46 4.35 17.95
N PRO A 680 -19.69 3.30 18.77
CA PRO A 680 -18.62 2.43 19.27
C PRO A 680 -17.94 1.51 18.23
N TYR A 681 -18.58 1.23 17.09
CA TYR A 681 -18.07 0.26 16.10
C TYR A 681 -17.72 0.87 14.75
N ILE A 682 -18.27 2.05 14.43
CA ILE A 682 -18.17 2.63 13.10
C ILE A 682 -16.71 2.91 12.69
N LEU A 683 -15.85 3.27 13.66
CA LEU A 683 -14.42 3.49 13.42
C LEU A 683 -13.70 2.19 13.06
N GLU A 684 -13.94 1.11 13.81
CA GLU A 684 -13.36 -0.20 13.51
C GLU A 684 -13.85 -0.70 12.14
N TRP A 685 -15.14 -0.53 11.85
CA TRP A 685 -15.72 -0.96 10.58
C TRP A 685 -15.10 -0.23 9.39
N ILE A 686 -14.94 1.09 9.46
CA ILE A 686 -14.29 1.88 8.40
C ILE A 686 -12.80 1.51 8.29
N ALA A 687 -12.11 1.40 9.42
CA ALA A 687 -10.68 1.07 9.45
C ALA A 687 -10.40 -0.30 8.82
N HIS A 688 -11.17 -1.33 9.20
CA HIS A 688 -11.03 -2.68 8.68
C HIS A 688 -11.07 -2.73 7.17
N HIS A 689 -12.08 -2.08 6.57
CA HIS A 689 -12.26 -2.11 5.13
C HIS A 689 -11.16 -1.31 4.39
N ARG A 690 -10.70 -0.19 4.97
CA ARG A 690 -9.57 0.56 4.43
C ARG A 690 -8.28 -0.25 4.46
N SER A 691 -8.02 -1.00 5.52
CA SER A 691 -6.85 -1.88 5.65
C SER A 691 -6.82 -3.02 4.63
N ILE A 692 -7.95 -3.40 4.03
CA ILE A 692 -8.04 -4.45 3.00
C ILE A 692 -8.29 -3.92 1.57
N GLY A 693 -8.14 -2.60 1.35
CA GLY A 693 -8.15 -2.00 0.02
C GLY A 693 -9.42 -1.25 -0.40
N PHE A 694 -10.40 -1.06 0.50
CA PHE A 694 -11.57 -0.20 0.21
C PHE A 694 -11.20 1.26 0.47
N GLY A 695 -10.88 1.99 -0.60
CA GLY A 695 -10.40 3.37 -0.55
C GLY A 695 -11.48 4.44 -0.32
N ALA A 696 -12.78 4.09 -0.31
CA ALA A 696 -13.89 4.99 -0.01
C ALA A 696 -14.97 4.33 0.85
N ALA A 697 -15.73 5.17 1.58
CA ALA A 697 -16.91 4.77 2.32
C ALA A 697 -18.07 5.74 2.09
N PHE A 698 -19.24 5.21 1.72
CA PHE A 698 -20.46 5.96 1.45
C PHE A 698 -21.56 5.59 2.43
N ILE A 699 -21.89 6.49 3.36
CA ILE A 699 -22.71 6.14 4.53
C ILE A 699 -24.01 6.95 4.53
N ALA A 700 -25.15 6.28 4.68
CA ALA A 700 -26.43 6.92 4.97
C ALA A 700 -26.69 6.88 6.48
N ASP A 701 -26.67 8.05 7.14
CA ASP A 701 -26.98 8.19 8.55
C ASP A 701 -28.50 8.29 8.76
N ASN A 702 -29.09 7.28 9.39
CA ASN A 702 -30.53 7.21 9.67
C ASN A 702 -30.86 7.77 11.06
N ASP A 703 -30.65 9.07 11.20
CA ASP A 703 -30.92 9.86 12.42
C ASP A 703 -30.23 9.31 13.67
N SER A 704 -28.91 9.14 13.60
CA SER A 704 -28.15 8.69 14.78
C SER A 704 -28.10 9.76 15.88
N THR A 705 -28.26 9.32 17.13
CA THR A 705 -28.30 10.15 18.34
C THR A 705 -27.22 9.77 19.37
N ASP A 706 -26.40 8.77 19.10
CA ASP A 706 -25.37 8.24 20.02
C ASP A 706 -23.95 8.76 19.76
N GLY A 707 -23.80 9.79 18.92
CA GLY A 707 -22.51 10.33 18.49
C GLY A 707 -22.02 9.85 17.11
N THR A 708 -22.69 8.87 16.49
CA THR A 708 -22.30 8.38 15.15
C THR A 708 -22.25 9.49 14.11
N LYS A 709 -23.26 10.37 14.10
CA LYS A 709 -23.33 11.50 13.17
C LYS A 709 -22.16 12.49 13.34
N GLU A 710 -21.71 12.69 14.58
CA GLU A 710 -20.54 13.52 14.86
C GLU A 710 -19.26 12.88 14.31
N ILE A 711 -19.07 11.57 14.54
CA ILE A 711 -17.95 10.80 13.99
C ILE A 711 -17.93 10.92 12.47
N LEU A 712 -19.05 10.62 11.81
CA LEU A 712 -19.17 10.69 10.36
C LEU A 712 -18.90 12.12 9.84
N GLY A 713 -19.38 13.15 10.54
CA GLY A 713 -19.10 14.55 10.22
C GLY A 713 -17.61 14.92 10.26
N LYS A 714 -16.89 14.45 11.29
CA LYS A 714 -15.45 14.68 11.42
C LYS A 714 -14.65 13.92 10.37
N LEU A 715 -14.97 12.65 10.13
CA LEU A 715 -14.34 11.85 9.08
C LEU A 715 -14.61 12.41 7.68
N SER A 716 -15.81 12.94 7.44
CA SER A 716 -16.17 13.56 6.17
C SER A 716 -15.43 14.87 5.91
N SER A 717 -15.26 15.69 6.96
CA SER A 717 -14.44 16.91 6.88
C SER A 717 -12.97 16.62 6.56
N ALA A 718 -12.49 15.42 6.89
CA ALA A 718 -11.15 14.94 6.56
C ALA A 718 -11.07 14.20 5.20
N GLY A 719 -12.19 14.11 4.46
CA GLY A 719 -12.23 13.43 3.16
C GLY A 719 -12.16 11.90 3.24
N ILE A 720 -12.40 11.30 4.42
CA ILE A 720 -12.34 9.85 4.62
C ILE A 720 -13.66 9.17 4.26
N VAL A 721 -14.79 9.83 4.55
CA VAL A 721 -16.14 9.30 4.34
C VAL A 721 -17.00 10.35 3.65
N ASP A 722 -17.80 9.93 2.68
CA ASP A 722 -18.90 10.74 2.15
C ASP A 722 -20.20 10.23 2.81
N PHE A 723 -20.91 11.06 3.58
CA PHE A 723 -22.17 10.64 4.22
C PHE A 723 -23.36 11.53 3.88
N ILE A 724 -24.57 10.96 3.96
CA ILE A 724 -25.85 11.66 3.78
C ILE A 724 -26.74 11.45 4.99
N SER A 725 -27.56 12.44 5.34
CA SER A 725 -28.61 12.28 6.35
C SER A 725 -29.83 11.67 5.65
N PHE A 726 -30.29 10.50 6.09
CA PHE A 726 -31.36 9.75 5.44
C PHE A 726 -32.42 9.31 6.48
N PRO A 727 -33.34 10.20 6.87
CA PRO A 727 -34.33 9.93 7.91
C PRO A 727 -35.38 8.90 7.44
N THR A 728 -35.96 8.16 8.38
CA THR A 728 -37.06 7.24 8.08
C THR A 728 -38.37 8.02 7.85
N VAL A 729 -38.93 7.97 6.64
CA VAL A 729 -40.17 8.68 6.27
C VAL A 729 -41.36 7.73 6.23
N GLY A 730 -42.33 7.94 7.13
CA GLY A 730 -43.55 7.13 7.22
C GLY A 730 -43.28 5.70 7.72
N THR A 731 -43.96 4.71 7.13
CA THR A 731 -43.85 3.29 7.51
C THR A 731 -42.95 2.45 6.57
N LYS A 732 -42.26 3.09 5.62
CA LYS A 732 -41.39 2.39 4.66
C LYS A 732 -39.97 2.21 5.23
N PRO A 733 -39.37 1.01 5.16
CA PRO A 733 -38.02 0.75 5.62
C PRO A 733 -37.02 1.51 4.74
N PRO A 734 -36.05 2.24 5.32
CA PRO A 734 -35.24 3.21 4.58
C PRO A 734 -34.11 2.58 3.76
N GLN A 735 -33.75 1.31 4.01
CA GLN A 735 -32.50 0.71 3.52
C GLN A 735 -32.37 0.71 1.98
N LEU A 736 -33.38 0.22 1.25
CA LEU A 736 -33.30 0.15 -0.22
C LEU A 736 -33.25 1.54 -0.85
N SER A 737 -34.03 2.48 -0.30
CA SER A 737 -34.06 3.86 -0.78
C SER A 737 -32.76 4.61 -0.49
N ALA A 738 -32.12 4.33 0.64
CA ALA A 738 -30.77 4.82 0.93
C ALA A 738 -29.75 4.25 -0.06
N TYR A 739 -29.84 2.97 -0.43
CA TYR A 739 -28.93 2.37 -1.42
C TYR A 739 -29.10 3.00 -2.80
N GLU A 740 -30.34 3.27 -3.22
CA GLU A 740 -30.63 4.03 -4.44
C GLU A 740 -29.98 5.42 -4.41
N GLU A 741 -30.15 6.19 -3.33
CA GLU A 741 -29.57 7.53 -3.22
C GLU A 741 -28.03 7.51 -3.21
N LEU A 742 -27.42 6.56 -2.48
CA LEU A 742 -25.96 6.39 -2.47
C LEU A 742 -25.42 6.05 -3.87
N LEU A 743 -26.11 5.21 -4.64
CA LEU A 743 -25.73 4.86 -6.01
C LEU A 743 -25.89 6.03 -6.97
N GLU A 744 -27.01 6.75 -6.91
CA GLU A 744 -27.22 7.94 -7.75
C GLU A 744 -26.13 8.99 -7.52
N LYS A 745 -25.74 9.21 -6.26
CA LYS A 745 -24.79 10.24 -5.87
C LYS A 745 -23.33 9.86 -6.12
N TYR A 746 -22.96 8.60 -5.88
CA TYR A 746 -21.55 8.20 -5.80
C TYR A 746 -21.10 7.16 -6.84
N SER A 747 -21.99 6.58 -7.65
CA SER A 747 -21.60 5.61 -8.70
C SER A 747 -20.59 6.16 -9.71
N LYS A 748 -20.54 7.49 -9.92
CA LYS A 748 -19.55 8.14 -10.79
C LYS A 748 -18.20 8.40 -10.11
N LYS A 749 -18.10 8.18 -8.80
CA LYS A 749 -16.92 8.45 -7.98
C LYS A 749 -16.12 7.18 -7.60
N VAL A 750 -16.56 6.00 -8.03
CA VAL A 750 -15.92 4.73 -7.70
C VAL A 750 -16.26 3.68 -8.77
N ASN A 751 -15.41 2.68 -8.99
CA ASN A 751 -15.70 1.58 -9.93
C ASN A 751 -16.58 0.49 -9.31
N TRP A 752 -16.31 0.08 -8.08
CA TRP A 752 -17.00 -1.00 -7.38
C TRP A 752 -17.51 -0.58 -6.01
N ILE A 753 -18.75 -0.95 -5.67
CA ILE A 753 -19.39 -0.62 -4.39
C ILE A 753 -19.88 -1.89 -3.70
N ALA A 754 -19.39 -2.16 -2.50
CA ALA A 754 -19.87 -3.21 -1.62
C ALA A 754 -20.99 -2.68 -0.72
N PHE A 755 -22.22 -3.19 -0.89
CA PHE A 755 -23.33 -2.84 0.00
C PHE A 755 -23.38 -3.80 1.18
N ILE A 756 -22.95 -3.34 2.36
CA ILE A 756 -22.77 -4.14 3.57
C ILE A 756 -23.23 -3.37 4.83
N ASP A 757 -23.68 -4.11 5.84
CA ASP A 757 -24.15 -3.57 7.11
C ASP A 757 -22.98 -3.32 8.08
N ALA A 758 -23.16 -2.45 9.08
CA ALA A 758 -22.10 -2.08 10.03
C ALA A 758 -21.69 -3.22 11.01
N ASP A 759 -22.37 -4.35 10.97
CA ASP A 759 -21.99 -5.59 11.67
C ASP A 759 -21.38 -6.65 10.73
N GLU A 760 -21.10 -6.29 9.47
CA GLU A 760 -20.55 -7.15 8.43
C GLU A 760 -19.13 -6.70 8.04
N PHE A 761 -18.18 -7.63 8.06
CA PHE A 761 -16.76 -7.38 7.78
C PHE A 761 -16.32 -8.25 6.61
N ILE A 762 -15.85 -7.65 5.52
CA ILE A 762 -15.27 -8.41 4.39
C ILE A 762 -13.95 -9.02 4.86
N MET A 763 -13.80 -10.34 4.73
CA MET A 763 -12.65 -11.08 5.23
C MET A 763 -11.99 -11.88 4.09
N PRO A 764 -10.69 -11.65 3.78
CA PRO A 764 -9.94 -12.53 2.91
C PRO A 764 -9.75 -13.90 3.56
N SER A 765 -9.79 -14.96 2.76
CA SER A 765 -9.61 -16.35 3.25
C SER A 765 -8.14 -16.75 3.39
N MET A 766 -7.21 -15.90 2.96
CA MET A 766 -5.76 -16.12 3.03
C MET A 766 -5.04 -14.82 3.37
N GLU A 767 -3.99 -14.93 4.19
CA GLU A 767 -3.14 -13.81 4.57
C GLU A 767 -2.43 -13.23 3.34
N GLY A 768 -2.43 -11.89 3.21
CA GLY A 768 -1.83 -11.19 2.08
C GLY A 768 -2.60 -11.27 0.76
N PHE A 769 -3.86 -11.72 0.77
CA PHE A 769 -4.71 -11.70 -0.42
C PHE A 769 -5.11 -10.27 -0.80
N ASP A 770 -4.84 -9.88 -2.05
CA ASP A 770 -5.15 -8.57 -2.60
C ASP A 770 -6.57 -8.53 -3.19
N ILE A 771 -7.51 -8.02 -2.39
CA ILE A 771 -8.92 -7.85 -2.79
C ILE A 771 -9.04 -6.83 -3.93
N GLU A 772 -8.24 -5.78 -3.91
CA GLU A 772 -8.28 -4.73 -4.93
C GLU A 772 -7.90 -5.31 -6.30
N ASN A 773 -6.83 -6.11 -6.35
CA ASN A 773 -6.43 -6.79 -7.59
C ASN A 773 -7.48 -7.80 -8.06
N TYR A 774 -8.12 -8.54 -7.16
CA TYR A 774 -9.19 -9.46 -7.53
C TYR A 774 -10.31 -8.75 -8.31
N PHE A 775 -10.85 -7.63 -7.80
CA PHE A 775 -11.90 -6.88 -8.48
C PHE A 775 -11.43 -6.19 -9.76
N ARG A 776 -10.14 -5.87 -9.85
CA ARG A 776 -9.51 -5.30 -11.05
C ARG A 776 -9.42 -6.30 -12.20
N GLU A 777 -9.12 -7.56 -11.90
CA GLU A 777 -8.95 -8.62 -12.90
C GLU A 777 -10.28 -9.22 -13.40
N LEU A 778 -11.41 -8.84 -12.80
CA LEU A 778 -12.72 -9.34 -13.23
C LEU A 778 -13.05 -8.89 -14.66
N PRO A 779 -13.53 -9.82 -15.53
CA PRO A 779 -13.94 -9.49 -16.88
C PRO A 779 -14.94 -8.33 -16.96
N ASP A 780 -14.91 -7.57 -18.06
CA ASP A 780 -15.77 -6.39 -18.25
C ASP A 780 -17.27 -6.76 -18.23
N ASP A 781 -17.62 -8.00 -18.60
CA ASP A 781 -19.00 -8.50 -18.56
C ASP A 781 -19.47 -8.85 -17.14
N VAL A 782 -18.59 -8.87 -16.14
CA VAL A 782 -18.97 -9.07 -14.73
C VAL A 782 -19.40 -7.74 -14.14
N GLY A 783 -20.70 -7.65 -13.81
CA GLY A 783 -21.31 -6.47 -13.21
C GLY A 783 -21.52 -6.57 -11.69
N ALA A 784 -21.47 -7.77 -11.12
CA ALA A 784 -21.62 -7.96 -9.68
C ALA A 784 -20.94 -9.24 -9.18
N VAL A 785 -20.45 -9.21 -7.94
CA VAL A 785 -19.88 -10.36 -7.23
C VAL A 785 -20.62 -10.57 -5.91
N VAL A 786 -21.04 -11.81 -5.61
CA VAL A 786 -21.71 -12.15 -4.36
C VAL A 786 -20.75 -12.79 -3.36
N LEU A 787 -20.76 -12.31 -2.11
CA LEU A 787 -19.93 -12.80 -1.01
C LEU A 787 -20.83 -13.44 0.06
N ASN A 788 -20.65 -14.73 0.33
CA ASN A 788 -21.44 -15.41 1.34
C ASN A 788 -21.10 -14.99 2.77
N TRP A 789 -22.10 -15.01 3.64
CA TRP A 789 -21.94 -14.84 5.07
C TRP A 789 -21.18 -16.02 5.70
N ALA A 790 -20.42 -15.69 6.75
CA ALA A 790 -19.97 -16.56 7.81
C ALA A 790 -20.50 -15.96 9.12
N ILE A 791 -21.46 -16.63 9.76
CA ILE A 791 -22.18 -16.09 10.93
C ILE A 791 -21.38 -16.32 12.20
N TYR A 792 -21.03 -15.24 12.89
CA TYR A 792 -20.31 -15.26 14.17
C TYR A 792 -21.25 -15.11 15.35
N GLY A 793 -20.98 -15.88 16.41
CA GLY A 793 -21.65 -15.80 17.70
C GLY A 793 -20.92 -14.90 18.69
N SER A 794 -21.38 -14.95 19.94
CA SER A 794 -20.84 -14.22 21.09
C SER A 794 -19.44 -14.64 21.50
N SER A 795 -18.91 -15.74 20.96
CA SER A 795 -17.70 -16.41 21.46
C SER A 795 -17.77 -16.70 22.96
N PHE A 796 -18.99 -16.96 23.44
CA PHE A 796 -19.34 -17.17 24.85
C PHE A 796 -19.13 -15.94 25.74
N HIS A 797 -19.02 -14.74 25.15
CA HIS A 797 -19.01 -13.49 25.91
C HIS A 797 -20.42 -13.14 26.40
N GLU A 798 -20.61 -13.13 27.70
CA GLU A 798 -21.81 -12.54 28.33
C GLU A 798 -21.67 -11.02 28.41
N ASP A 799 -20.52 -10.53 28.89
CA ASP A 799 -20.18 -9.10 28.98
C ASP A 799 -19.49 -8.59 27.71
N ALA A 800 -19.58 -7.27 27.49
CA ALA A 800 -18.90 -6.58 26.40
C ALA A 800 -17.36 -6.70 26.56
N PRO A 801 -16.65 -7.36 25.63
CA PRO A 801 -15.21 -7.50 25.70
C PRO A 801 -14.51 -6.15 25.46
N LYS A 802 -13.30 -5.99 26.01
CA LYS A 802 -12.49 -4.77 25.82
C LYS A 802 -11.80 -4.68 24.45
N GLY A 803 -11.73 -5.80 23.73
CA GLY A 803 -11.06 -5.92 22.44
C GLY A 803 -11.91 -5.45 21.27
N ARG A 804 -11.34 -5.48 20.06
CA ARG A 804 -12.05 -5.19 18.81
C ARG A 804 -13.06 -6.28 18.46
N VAL A 805 -14.05 -5.99 17.62
CA VAL A 805 -15.09 -6.95 17.22
C VAL A 805 -14.45 -8.20 16.62
N ALA A 806 -13.58 -8.06 15.61
CA ALA A 806 -12.97 -9.22 14.95
C ALA A 806 -12.02 -10.03 15.88
N GLU A 807 -11.39 -9.37 16.86
CA GLU A 807 -10.49 -10.02 17.82
C GLU A 807 -11.24 -10.72 18.96
N SER A 808 -12.39 -10.19 19.35
CA SER A 808 -13.14 -10.68 20.51
C SER A 808 -14.14 -11.76 20.12
N PHE A 809 -14.75 -11.64 18.94
CA PHE A 809 -15.73 -12.60 18.45
C PHE A 809 -15.09 -13.55 17.44
N THR A 810 -14.35 -14.54 17.91
CA THR A 810 -13.60 -15.48 17.05
C THR A 810 -14.36 -16.76 16.72
N ARG A 811 -15.55 -16.98 17.28
CA ARG A 811 -16.34 -18.20 17.07
C ARG A 811 -17.54 -17.98 16.15
N ARG A 812 -17.73 -18.93 15.23
CA ARG A 812 -18.76 -18.89 14.19
C ARG A 812 -19.46 -20.21 13.96
N ALA A 813 -20.54 -20.14 13.20
CA ALA A 813 -21.28 -21.27 12.66
C ALA A 813 -20.40 -22.20 11.85
N ASP A 814 -20.71 -23.51 11.89
CA ASP A 814 -20.21 -24.44 10.88
C ASP A 814 -20.65 -23.99 9.48
N LYS A 815 -19.84 -24.28 8.46
CA LYS A 815 -20.11 -23.85 7.07
C LYS A 815 -21.47 -24.35 6.55
N SER A 816 -21.95 -25.49 7.04
CA SER A 816 -23.25 -26.07 6.67
C SER A 816 -24.46 -25.35 7.25
N ASP A 817 -24.30 -24.36 8.15
CA ASP A 817 -25.42 -23.59 8.67
C ASP A 817 -26.15 -22.85 7.54
N ILE A 818 -27.47 -22.99 7.52
CA ILE A 818 -28.34 -22.43 6.47
C ILE A 818 -28.19 -20.90 6.33
N SER A 819 -27.79 -20.22 7.41
CA SER A 819 -27.62 -18.77 7.44
C SER A 819 -26.45 -18.32 6.56
N ASN A 820 -25.42 -19.15 6.37
CA ASN A 820 -24.26 -18.84 5.53
C ASN A 820 -24.57 -18.79 4.03
N HIS A 821 -25.75 -19.27 3.61
CA HIS A 821 -26.19 -19.17 2.22
C HIS A 821 -26.55 -17.74 1.82
N HIS A 822 -26.85 -16.85 2.76
CA HIS A 822 -27.02 -15.43 2.44
C HIS A 822 -25.72 -14.86 1.88
N TYR A 823 -25.86 -13.86 1.02
CA TYR A 823 -24.72 -13.15 0.47
C TYR A 823 -24.93 -11.64 0.45
N LYS A 824 -23.85 -10.87 0.42
CA LYS A 824 -23.87 -9.46 0.06
C LYS A 824 -23.26 -9.27 -1.32
N THR A 825 -23.61 -8.18 -1.97
CA THR A 825 -23.23 -7.94 -3.36
C THR A 825 -22.29 -6.76 -3.46
N VAL A 826 -21.19 -6.96 -4.17
CA VAL A 826 -20.29 -5.91 -4.64
C VAL A 826 -20.62 -5.63 -6.10
N ILE A 827 -21.11 -4.43 -6.39
CA ILE A 827 -21.62 -4.04 -7.71
C ILE A 827 -20.63 -3.14 -8.44
N ARG A 828 -20.43 -3.38 -9.74
CA ARG A 828 -19.70 -2.48 -10.62
C ARG A 828 -20.61 -1.29 -10.97
N SER A 829 -20.19 -0.07 -10.67
CA SER A 829 -20.96 1.16 -10.88
C SER A 829 -21.47 1.29 -12.31
N ALA A 830 -20.67 0.92 -13.31
CA ALA A 830 -21.07 0.97 -14.72
C ALA A 830 -22.21 0.00 -15.06
N ALA A 831 -22.32 -1.12 -14.34
CA ALA A 831 -23.30 -2.17 -14.56
C ALA A 831 -24.64 -1.91 -13.85
N TYR A 832 -24.68 -1.01 -12.86
CA TYR A 832 -25.89 -0.71 -12.10
C TYR A 832 -27.02 -0.14 -12.97
N GLU A 833 -28.22 -0.72 -12.86
CA GLU A 833 -29.46 -0.20 -13.44
C GLU A 833 -30.43 0.30 -12.36
N ARG A 834 -30.72 -0.54 -11.34
CA ARG A 834 -31.59 -0.19 -10.20
C ARG A 834 -31.41 -1.17 -9.04
N VAL A 835 -31.86 -0.79 -7.84
CA VAL A 835 -31.87 -1.70 -6.68
C VAL A 835 -32.93 -2.80 -6.89
N GLY A 836 -32.63 -4.01 -6.42
CA GLY A 836 -33.51 -5.17 -6.53
C GLY A 836 -34.61 -5.21 -5.47
N GLY A 837 -35.30 -6.35 -5.37
CA GLY A 837 -36.40 -6.53 -4.41
C GLY A 837 -35.98 -6.68 -2.94
N ASN A 838 -34.68 -6.81 -2.67
CA ASN A 838 -34.11 -6.93 -1.33
C ASN A 838 -32.67 -6.38 -1.28
N PRO A 839 -32.10 -6.15 -0.08
CA PRO A 839 -30.79 -5.51 0.07
C PRO A 839 -29.60 -6.29 -0.49
N HIS A 840 -29.81 -7.55 -0.88
CA HIS A 840 -28.79 -8.43 -1.42
C HIS A 840 -28.77 -8.43 -2.95
N GLN A 841 -29.83 -7.95 -3.60
CA GLN A 841 -30.01 -8.06 -5.05
C GLN A 841 -30.00 -6.70 -5.74
N PHE A 842 -29.35 -6.66 -6.90
CA PHE A 842 -29.29 -5.50 -7.78
C PHE A 842 -29.65 -5.92 -9.20
N VAL A 843 -30.30 -5.03 -9.94
CA VAL A 843 -30.58 -5.21 -11.36
C VAL A 843 -29.43 -4.60 -12.14
N LEU A 844 -28.83 -5.40 -13.02
CA LEU A 844 -27.72 -5.00 -13.88
C LEU A 844 -28.23 -4.66 -15.29
N LYS A 845 -27.56 -3.70 -15.93
CA LYS A 845 -27.78 -3.35 -17.34
C LYS A 845 -27.59 -4.58 -18.25
N PRO A 846 -28.25 -4.62 -19.42
CA PRO A 846 -28.06 -5.69 -20.40
C PRO A 846 -26.57 -5.89 -20.76
N GLY A 847 -26.14 -7.15 -20.81
CA GLY A 847 -24.75 -7.53 -21.13
C GLY A 847 -23.85 -7.77 -19.92
N TYR A 848 -24.29 -7.43 -18.71
CA TYR A 848 -23.57 -7.75 -17.47
C TYR A 848 -24.13 -8.99 -16.77
N ARG A 849 -23.27 -9.74 -16.07
CA ARG A 849 -23.64 -10.90 -15.26
C ARG A 849 -23.15 -10.79 -13.82
N THR A 850 -23.86 -11.49 -12.94
CA THR A 850 -23.49 -11.66 -11.52
C THR A 850 -22.77 -13.00 -11.35
N ILE A 851 -21.65 -12.99 -10.62
CA ILE A 851 -20.87 -14.18 -10.32
C ILE A 851 -20.70 -14.37 -8.80
N THR A 852 -20.31 -15.56 -8.40
CA THR A 852 -19.77 -15.85 -7.07
C THR A 852 -18.28 -15.48 -6.99
N VAL A 853 -17.72 -15.49 -5.78
CA VAL A 853 -16.29 -15.18 -5.54
C VAL A 853 -15.29 -16.07 -6.30
N ASN A 854 -15.69 -17.26 -6.77
CA ASN A 854 -14.83 -18.12 -7.59
C ASN A 854 -15.04 -18.00 -9.12
N GLY A 855 -15.88 -17.05 -9.57
CA GLY A 855 -16.14 -16.81 -11.00
C GLY A 855 -17.32 -17.58 -11.60
N GLU A 856 -18.06 -18.36 -10.79
CA GLU A 856 -19.20 -19.14 -11.26
C GLU A 856 -20.48 -18.29 -11.31
N ALA A 857 -21.45 -18.70 -12.13
CA ALA A 857 -22.77 -18.06 -12.15
C ALA A 857 -23.50 -18.29 -10.82
N VAL A 858 -24.14 -17.25 -10.28
CA VAL A 858 -24.90 -17.37 -9.04
C VAL A 858 -26.17 -18.18 -9.31
N VAL A 859 -26.36 -19.25 -8.54
CA VAL A 859 -27.59 -20.05 -8.51
C VAL A 859 -28.28 -19.76 -7.19
N ASP A 860 -29.54 -19.32 -7.23
CA ASP A 860 -30.33 -19.04 -6.03
C ASP A 860 -30.65 -20.32 -5.25
N HIS A 861 -30.85 -20.19 -3.94
CA HIS A 861 -31.21 -21.30 -3.07
C HIS A 861 -32.59 -21.87 -3.49
N PRO A 862 -32.72 -23.19 -3.74
CA PRO A 862 -33.87 -23.78 -4.43
C PRO A 862 -35.20 -23.62 -3.70
N VAL A 863 -35.17 -23.36 -2.40
CA VAL A 863 -36.37 -23.22 -1.54
C VAL A 863 -36.59 -21.79 -1.06
N ARG A 864 -35.53 -21.00 -0.89
CA ARG A 864 -35.60 -19.69 -0.22
C ARG A 864 -35.46 -18.50 -1.18
N GLY A 865 -35.04 -18.77 -2.43
CA GLY A 865 -35.00 -17.78 -3.50
C GLY A 865 -33.86 -16.77 -3.38
N GLY A 866 -34.08 -15.60 -4.00
CA GLY A 866 -33.09 -14.56 -4.19
C GLY A 866 -32.54 -13.95 -2.90
N GLY A 867 -31.23 -13.69 -2.88
CA GLY A 867 -30.48 -13.24 -1.70
C GLY A 867 -29.81 -14.38 -0.91
N LEU A 868 -30.08 -15.63 -1.28
CA LEU A 868 -29.36 -16.82 -0.79
C LEU A 868 -28.82 -17.62 -1.97
N SER A 869 -27.55 -18.00 -1.93
CA SER A 869 -26.93 -18.86 -2.95
C SER A 869 -27.21 -20.34 -2.67
N HIS A 870 -27.20 -21.17 -3.71
CA HIS A 870 -27.30 -22.62 -3.59
C HIS A 870 -26.10 -23.22 -2.84
N ALA A 871 -24.89 -22.68 -3.05
CA ALA A 871 -23.67 -23.14 -2.42
C ALA A 871 -22.98 -21.99 -1.66
N VAL A 872 -22.41 -22.32 -0.49
CA VAL A 872 -21.64 -21.38 0.34
C VAL A 872 -20.18 -21.35 -0.13
N GLN A 873 -19.73 -20.19 -0.61
CA GLN A 873 -18.37 -19.97 -1.10
C GLN A 873 -17.67 -18.88 -0.28
N TRP A 874 -16.53 -19.24 0.32
CA TRP A 874 -15.75 -18.35 1.20
C TRP A 874 -14.36 -18.03 0.67
N HIS A 875 -13.96 -18.63 -0.45
CA HIS A 875 -12.65 -18.43 -1.05
C HIS A 875 -12.82 -17.77 -2.43
N PRO A 876 -12.07 -16.68 -2.74
CA PRO A 876 -10.97 -16.14 -1.93
C PRO A 876 -11.39 -15.19 -0.79
N MET A 877 -12.65 -14.76 -0.71
CA MET A 877 -13.13 -13.87 0.34
C MET A 877 -14.58 -14.18 0.76
N ARG A 878 -15.00 -13.65 1.91
CA ARG A 878 -16.36 -13.80 2.47
C ARG A 878 -16.77 -12.59 3.30
N ILE A 879 -17.99 -12.60 3.82
CA ILE A 879 -18.46 -11.64 4.83
C ILE A 879 -18.50 -12.33 6.18
N ASN A 880 -17.74 -11.85 7.17
CA ASN A 880 -17.93 -12.21 8.57
C ASN A 880 -19.07 -11.36 9.14
N HIS A 881 -20.13 -11.98 9.65
CA HIS A 881 -21.31 -11.27 10.14
C HIS A 881 -21.50 -11.46 11.65
N TYR A 882 -21.34 -10.37 12.41
CA TYR A 882 -21.37 -10.34 13.87
C TYR A 882 -22.76 -9.94 14.40
N VAL A 883 -23.73 -10.84 14.19
CA VAL A 883 -25.15 -10.57 14.43
C VAL A 883 -25.42 -10.23 15.90
N VAL A 884 -24.96 -11.04 16.85
CA VAL A 884 -25.35 -10.87 18.26
C VAL A 884 -24.31 -10.16 19.13
N LYS A 885 -23.00 -10.32 18.84
CA LYS A 885 -21.91 -9.93 19.75
C LYS A 885 -22.14 -10.50 21.16
N SER A 886 -21.67 -9.85 22.23
CA SER A 886 -21.95 -10.34 23.60
C SER A 886 -23.43 -10.21 23.97
N PHE A 887 -23.87 -10.99 24.97
CA PHE A 887 -25.25 -10.91 25.45
C PHE A 887 -25.60 -9.50 25.99
N ALA A 888 -24.68 -8.89 26.74
CA ALA A 888 -24.82 -7.52 27.25
C ALA A 888 -24.99 -6.50 26.12
N GLU A 889 -24.16 -6.59 25.07
CA GLU A 889 -24.27 -5.70 23.89
C GLU A 889 -25.59 -5.90 23.14
N PHE A 890 -26.02 -7.16 22.98
CA PHE A 890 -27.31 -7.48 22.36
C PHE A 890 -28.48 -6.84 23.11
N MET A 891 -28.50 -6.97 24.44
CA MET A 891 -29.57 -6.44 25.29
C MET A 891 -29.56 -4.91 25.35
N ALA A 892 -28.39 -4.30 25.55
CA ALA A 892 -28.27 -2.85 25.68
C ALA A 892 -28.56 -2.11 24.37
N ARG A 893 -28.24 -2.71 23.21
CA ARG A 893 -28.18 -1.98 21.94
C ARG A 893 -29.07 -2.58 20.86
N LYS A 894 -29.05 -3.90 20.62
CA LYS A 894 -29.78 -4.50 19.49
C LYS A 894 -31.30 -4.59 19.76
N LYS A 895 -31.70 -4.73 21.02
CA LYS A 895 -33.11 -4.68 21.47
C LYS A 895 -33.68 -3.25 21.46
N SER A 896 -32.89 -2.24 21.85
CA SER A 896 -33.33 -0.85 22.02
C SER A 896 -33.38 -0.01 20.73
N ARG A 897 -32.69 -0.43 19.65
CA ARG A 897 -32.56 0.36 18.39
C ARG A 897 -33.72 0.26 17.39
N GLY A 898 -34.68 -0.65 17.60
CA GLY A 898 -35.66 -1.01 16.58
C GLY A 898 -35.04 -1.74 15.37
N SER A 899 -35.86 -2.25 14.45
CA SER A 899 -35.41 -2.88 13.20
C SER A 899 -35.56 -1.91 12.02
N ALA A 900 -34.61 -1.93 11.07
CA ALA A 900 -34.77 -1.26 9.77
C ALA A 900 -35.64 -2.06 8.78
N SER A 901 -36.19 -3.21 9.20
CA SER A 901 -37.09 -4.09 8.41
C SER A 901 -38.44 -4.28 9.13
N ILE A 902 -39.55 -4.33 8.38
CA ILE A 902 -40.97 -4.15 8.83
C ILE A 902 -41.56 -5.37 9.57
N TYR A 903 -40.82 -6.04 10.45
CA TYR A 903 -41.44 -7.01 11.35
C TYR A 903 -40.85 -6.82 12.74
N GLU A 904 -41.63 -6.21 13.64
CA GLU A 904 -41.43 -6.30 15.08
C GLU A 904 -41.61 -7.77 15.49
N LYS A 905 -40.56 -8.58 15.28
CA LYS A 905 -40.33 -9.75 16.12
C LYS A 905 -39.58 -9.24 17.33
N ASP A 906 -40.12 -9.47 18.52
CA ASP A 906 -39.41 -9.24 19.77
C ASP A 906 -38.02 -9.89 19.67
N LYS A 907 -36.97 -9.07 19.61
CA LYS A 907 -35.57 -9.52 19.65
C LYS A 907 -35.26 -9.92 21.10
N ASP A 908 -35.86 -11.02 21.51
CA ASP A 908 -35.79 -11.59 22.85
C ASP A 908 -34.59 -12.56 22.99
N ARG A 909 -34.51 -13.26 24.13
CA ARG A 909 -33.45 -14.25 24.38
C ARG A 909 -33.47 -15.40 23.36
N SER A 910 -34.62 -15.72 22.76
CA SER A 910 -34.73 -16.76 21.73
C SER A 910 -34.06 -16.33 20.42
N TYR A 911 -34.16 -15.05 20.07
CA TYR A 911 -33.43 -14.48 18.93
C TYR A 911 -31.91 -14.53 19.16
N PHE A 912 -31.45 -14.17 20.37
CA PHE A 912 -30.03 -14.26 20.72
C PHE A 912 -29.53 -15.71 20.58
N THR A 913 -30.19 -16.67 21.24
CA THR A 913 -29.80 -18.08 21.20
C THR A 913 -29.82 -18.65 19.78
N PHE A 914 -30.76 -18.23 18.94
CA PHE A 914 -30.82 -18.70 17.54
C PHE A 914 -29.63 -18.20 16.71
N HIS A 915 -29.15 -16.98 16.96
CA HIS A 915 -28.07 -16.34 16.21
C HIS A 915 -26.68 -16.47 16.87
N ASP A 916 -26.61 -16.97 18.10
CA ASP A 916 -25.36 -17.18 18.86
C ASP A 916 -24.63 -18.46 18.41
N LYS A 917 -23.85 -18.35 17.32
CA LYS A 917 -23.18 -19.46 16.65
C LYS A 917 -21.70 -19.57 17.04
N ASN A 918 -21.34 -20.56 17.86
CA ASN A 918 -20.01 -20.69 18.47
C ASN A 918 -19.27 -22.01 18.15
N GLU A 919 -19.66 -22.70 17.09
CA GLU A 919 -19.25 -24.06 16.76
C GLU A 919 -17.77 -24.16 16.35
N ILE A 920 -17.27 -23.21 15.56
CA ILE A 920 -15.91 -23.20 15.01
C ILE A 920 -15.18 -21.94 15.44
N GLU A 921 -14.00 -22.10 16.05
CA GLU A 921 -13.10 -20.99 16.36
C GLU A 921 -12.19 -20.67 15.17
N GLU A 922 -12.15 -19.40 14.77
CA GLU A 922 -11.36 -18.89 13.67
C GLU A 922 -10.84 -17.49 14.02
N ILE A 923 -9.53 -17.39 14.22
CA ILE A 923 -8.83 -16.18 14.65
C ILE A 923 -8.43 -15.36 13.41
N PRO A 924 -8.64 -14.03 13.38
CA PRO A 924 -8.19 -13.18 12.28
C PRO A 924 -6.66 -13.18 12.13
N PHE A 925 -6.17 -12.82 10.94
CA PHE A 925 -4.72 -12.71 10.69
C PHE A 925 -4.10 -11.60 11.55
N GLU A 926 -2.99 -11.90 12.23
CA GLU A 926 -2.29 -10.95 13.10
C GLU A 926 -1.82 -9.71 12.32
N SER A 927 -1.33 -9.90 11.09
CA SER A 927 -0.92 -8.80 10.19
C SER A 927 -2.06 -7.84 9.89
N LEU A 928 -3.25 -8.38 9.53
CA LEU A 928 -4.43 -7.57 9.28
C LEU A 928 -4.84 -6.79 10.54
N MET A 929 -4.87 -7.45 11.71
CA MET A 929 -5.25 -6.75 12.94
C MET A 929 -4.28 -5.63 13.33
N LEU A 930 -2.98 -5.78 13.04
CA LEU A 930 -2.01 -4.70 13.23
C LEU A 930 -2.32 -3.50 12.33
N ASP A 931 -2.70 -3.73 11.08
CA ASP A 931 -3.02 -2.65 10.14
C ASP A 931 -4.37 -1.99 10.48
N VAL A 932 -5.38 -2.77 10.88
CA VAL A 932 -6.65 -2.25 11.38
C VAL A 932 -6.42 -1.38 12.62
N ASN A 933 -5.59 -1.83 13.56
CA ASN A 933 -5.31 -1.05 14.77
C ASN A 933 -4.58 0.26 14.47
N LYS A 934 -3.64 0.29 13.52
CA LYS A 934 -3.01 1.54 13.06
C LYS A 934 -4.05 2.48 12.46
N GLU A 935 -4.89 1.96 11.57
CA GLU A 935 -5.92 2.77 10.91
C GLU A 935 -6.93 3.32 11.92
N ILE A 936 -7.37 2.53 12.91
CA ILE A 936 -8.25 3.02 13.98
C ILE A 936 -7.59 4.17 14.74
N VAL A 937 -6.29 4.09 15.05
CA VAL A 937 -5.57 5.19 15.72
C VAL A 937 -5.62 6.45 14.86
N GLU A 938 -5.38 6.33 13.55
CA GLU A 938 -5.46 7.46 12.62
C GLU A 938 -6.88 8.06 12.56
N LEU A 939 -7.92 7.22 12.41
CA LEU A 939 -9.31 7.69 12.38
C LEU A 939 -9.75 8.30 13.71
N SER A 940 -9.33 7.73 14.84
CA SER A 940 -9.61 8.28 16.17
C SER A 940 -8.97 9.66 16.35
N ASN A 941 -7.76 9.86 15.84
CA ASN A 941 -7.06 11.14 15.85
C ASN A 941 -7.75 12.21 14.98
N ILE A 942 -8.50 11.80 13.95
CA ILE A 942 -9.35 12.72 13.16
C ILE A 942 -10.58 13.13 13.98
N CYS A 943 -11.16 12.19 14.69
CA CYS A 943 -12.37 12.37 15.50
C CYS A 943 -12.15 13.14 16.82
N GLY A 944 -10.93 13.10 17.37
CA GLY A 944 -10.53 13.78 18.61
C GLY A 944 -10.81 12.96 19.89
N GLU A 945 -10.05 13.22 20.95
CA GLU A 945 -10.01 12.43 22.20
C GLU A 945 -11.36 12.33 22.96
N ASN A 946 -12.30 13.25 22.69
CA ASN A 946 -13.60 13.29 23.37
C ASN A 946 -14.67 12.38 22.74
N ILE A 947 -14.35 11.63 21.67
CA ILE A 947 -15.26 10.61 21.13
C ILE A 947 -14.83 9.20 21.57
N ASN A 948 -14.62 9.03 22.87
CA ASN A 948 -14.56 7.69 23.46
C ASN A 948 -15.99 7.33 23.89
N HIS A 949 -16.82 6.91 22.95
CA HIS A 949 -18.02 6.15 23.29
C HIS A 949 -17.56 4.74 23.68
N SER A 950 -17.06 4.62 24.91
CA SER A 950 -16.62 3.35 25.43
C SER A 950 -17.83 2.44 25.61
N LEU A 951 -17.68 1.15 25.32
CA LEU A 951 -18.66 0.13 25.72
C LEU A 951 -18.96 0.20 27.23
N THR A 952 -18.06 0.78 28.05
CA THR A 952 -18.22 0.98 29.49
C THR A 952 -19.16 2.13 29.88
N ASP A 953 -19.55 3.02 28.95
CA ASP A 953 -20.46 4.13 29.25
C ASP A 953 -21.94 3.71 29.21
N TYR A 954 -22.21 2.51 28.69
CA TYR A 954 -23.49 1.85 28.83
C TYR A 954 -23.48 1.02 30.12
N LYS A 955 -23.90 1.65 31.23
CA LYS A 955 -24.31 0.90 32.42
C LYS A 955 -25.57 0.11 32.06
N GLY A 956 -25.41 -1.14 31.63
CA GLY A 956 -26.45 -2.14 31.87
C GLY A 956 -26.69 -2.18 33.37
N GLY A 957 -27.95 -2.04 33.78
CA GLY A 957 -28.39 -2.11 35.15
C GLY A 957 -27.88 -3.37 35.83
N GLU A 958 -27.71 -3.25 37.14
CA GLU A 958 -26.96 -4.18 37.97
C GLU A 958 -27.66 -5.54 38.12
N TRP A 959 -27.49 -6.43 37.16
CA TRP A 959 -27.81 -7.86 37.31
C TRP A 959 -26.58 -8.61 37.84
N ARG A 960 -26.48 -8.77 39.16
CA ARG A 960 -25.47 -9.65 39.78
C ARG A 960 -26.05 -11.03 40.05
N ILE A 961 -25.66 -12.01 39.24
CA ILE A 961 -25.82 -13.43 39.55
C ILE A 961 -24.87 -13.76 40.72
N SER A 962 -25.37 -14.29 41.83
CA SER A 962 -24.49 -14.73 42.93
C SER A 962 -23.89 -16.11 42.60
N ASP A 963 -22.58 -16.29 42.81
CA ASP A 963 -21.73 -17.44 42.42
C ASP A 963 -22.14 -18.84 42.93
N LYS A 964 -23.31 -19.00 43.56
CA LYS A 964 -23.76 -20.27 44.17
C LYS A 964 -25.10 -20.81 43.68
N TYR A 965 -25.95 -20.02 43.03
CA TYR A 965 -27.28 -20.45 42.60
C TYR A 965 -27.58 -19.94 41.21
N ILE A 966 -28.29 -20.73 40.41
CA ILE A 966 -28.84 -20.26 39.12
C ILE A 966 -30.29 -19.88 39.38
N SER A 967 -30.64 -18.61 39.20
CA SER A 967 -31.97 -18.10 39.55
C SER A 967 -32.36 -16.89 38.73
N ASP A 968 -33.66 -16.64 38.66
CA ASP A 968 -34.22 -15.42 38.09
C ASP A 968 -35.50 -15.00 38.83
N ILE A 969 -35.78 -13.70 38.84
CA ILE A 969 -37.10 -13.15 39.22
C ILE A 969 -37.75 -12.65 37.96
N GLU A 970 -38.86 -13.27 37.60
CA GLU A 970 -39.51 -13.03 36.32
C GLU A 970 -40.59 -11.95 36.44
N VAL A 971 -41.24 -11.88 37.60
CA VAL A 971 -42.37 -10.96 37.82
C VAL A 971 -42.33 -10.40 39.24
N VAL A 972 -42.49 -9.08 39.36
CA VAL A 972 -42.85 -8.40 40.61
C VAL A 972 -44.10 -7.56 40.31
N ASN A 973 -45.26 -8.03 40.79
CA ASN A 973 -46.55 -7.38 40.58
C ASN A 973 -47.07 -6.77 41.87
N TYR A 974 -47.62 -5.56 41.74
CA TYR A 974 -48.33 -4.86 42.81
C TYR A 974 -49.83 -5.08 42.61
N GLU A 975 -50.44 -5.89 43.48
CA GLU A 975 -51.87 -6.22 43.44
C GLU A 975 -52.58 -5.60 44.66
N GLY A 976 -52.95 -4.32 44.53
CA GLY A 976 -53.58 -3.57 45.61
C GLY A 976 -52.65 -3.43 46.83
N GLU A 977 -53.06 -3.96 47.98
CA GLU A 977 -52.25 -3.98 49.22
C GLU A 977 -51.23 -5.13 49.27
N ASN A 978 -51.01 -5.89 48.19
CA ASN A 978 -50.09 -7.03 48.20
C ASN A 978 -49.01 -6.92 47.11
N ILE A 979 -47.86 -7.54 47.34
CA ILE A 979 -46.78 -7.67 46.35
C ILE A 979 -46.57 -9.15 46.04
N LEU A 980 -46.74 -9.52 44.77
CA LEU A 980 -46.51 -10.86 44.26
C LEU A 980 -45.16 -10.92 43.53
N ILE A 981 -44.24 -11.75 44.02
CA ILE A 981 -42.94 -11.98 43.41
C ILE A 981 -42.90 -13.40 42.86
N GLU A 982 -42.73 -13.55 41.55
CA GLU A 982 -42.58 -14.84 40.88
C GLU A 982 -41.19 -15.00 40.27
N GLY A 983 -40.65 -16.21 40.37
CA GLY A 983 -39.34 -16.52 39.82
C GLY A 983 -38.99 -18.00 39.95
N TRP A 984 -37.74 -18.33 39.72
CA TRP A 984 -37.22 -19.68 39.88
C TRP A 984 -35.79 -19.67 40.41
N ALA A 985 -35.40 -20.72 41.13
CA ALA A 985 -34.07 -20.86 41.70
C ALA A 985 -33.63 -22.32 41.80
N ILE A 986 -32.43 -22.61 41.31
CA ILE A 986 -31.81 -23.92 41.26
C ILE A 986 -30.57 -23.90 42.18
N SER A 987 -30.58 -24.76 43.19
CA SER A 987 -29.41 -24.98 44.04
C SER A 987 -28.34 -25.83 43.33
N PRO A 988 -27.07 -25.79 43.77
CA PRO A 988 -26.00 -26.62 43.22
C PRO A 988 -26.30 -28.14 43.20
N CYS A 989 -27.18 -28.60 44.09
CA CYS A 989 -27.60 -30.01 44.16
C CYS A 989 -28.82 -30.33 43.28
N GLY A 990 -29.25 -29.40 42.42
CA GLY A 990 -30.38 -29.57 41.50
C GLY A 990 -31.76 -29.51 42.16
N LEU A 991 -31.83 -29.33 43.49
CA LEU A 991 -33.10 -29.18 44.20
C LEU A 991 -33.60 -27.74 44.11
N GLY A 992 -34.92 -27.58 44.04
CA GLY A 992 -35.55 -26.26 44.23
C GLY A 992 -35.25 -25.73 45.63
N VAL A 993 -34.93 -24.44 45.73
CA VAL A 993 -34.74 -23.74 47.01
C VAL A 993 -35.96 -23.98 47.89
N ARG A 994 -35.81 -24.34 49.16
CA ARG A 994 -36.97 -24.73 50.00
C ARG A 994 -37.46 -23.63 50.93
N GLN A 995 -36.58 -22.73 51.31
CA GLN A 995 -36.89 -21.67 52.27
C GLN A 995 -36.39 -20.35 51.73
N PHE A 996 -37.23 -19.32 51.88
CA PHE A 996 -36.86 -17.93 51.63
C PHE A 996 -37.04 -17.15 52.91
N ASP A 997 -36.18 -16.16 53.13
CA ASP A 997 -36.45 -15.05 54.02
C ASP A 997 -36.62 -13.79 53.16
N VAL A 998 -37.67 -13.03 53.42
CA VAL A 998 -37.88 -11.71 52.81
C VAL A 998 -37.41 -10.67 53.81
N LEU A 999 -36.57 -9.73 53.39
CA LEU A 999 -36.17 -8.59 54.20
C LEU A 999 -36.68 -7.32 53.55
N ILE A 1000 -37.15 -6.39 54.37
CA ILE A 1000 -37.55 -5.04 53.96
C ILE A 1000 -36.59 -4.08 54.67
N ASN A 1001 -35.82 -3.31 53.89
CA ASN A 1001 -34.72 -2.47 54.35
C ASN A 1001 -33.72 -3.22 55.26
N GLY A 1002 -33.47 -4.50 54.96
CA GLY A 1002 -32.58 -5.36 55.74
C GLY A 1002 -33.19 -5.94 57.03
N ILE A 1003 -34.49 -5.76 57.28
CA ILE A 1003 -35.21 -6.35 58.43
C ILE A 1003 -36.11 -7.48 57.95
N LYS A 1004 -36.04 -8.65 58.57
CA LYS A 1004 -36.82 -9.84 58.19
C LYS A 1004 -38.33 -9.59 58.33
N PHE A 1005 -39.03 -9.61 57.21
CA PHE A 1005 -40.47 -9.53 57.10
C PHE A 1005 -41.08 -10.91 57.33
N LYS A 1006 -42.19 -10.98 58.08
CA LYS A 1006 -42.73 -12.25 58.56
C LYS A 1006 -44.04 -12.67 57.90
N ASP A 1007 -44.78 -11.73 57.32
CA ASP A 1007 -46.14 -11.95 56.85
C ASP A 1007 -46.17 -12.13 55.32
N TYR A 1008 -45.66 -13.27 54.85
CA TYR A 1008 -45.68 -13.66 53.45
C TYR A 1008 -46.06 -15.13 53.26
N LYS A 1009 -46.66 -15.42 52.10
CA LYS A 1009 -46.98 -16.78 51.67
C LYS A 1009 -46.07 -17.18 50.52
N ILE A 1010 -45.62 -18.43 50.52
CA ILE A 1010 -44.81 -18.98 49.44
C ILE A 1010 -45.57 -20.15 48.80
N GLU A 1011 -45.73 -20.09 47.49
CA GLU A 1011 -46.21 -21.18 46.67
C GLU A 1011 -45.07 -21.70 45.77
N ARG A 1012 -45.06 -23.02 45.51
CA ARG A 1012 -44.09 -23.66 44.61
C ARG A 1012 -44.74 -23.94 43.28
N VAL A 1013 -44.03 -23.63 42.20
CA VAL A 1013 -44.54 -23.74 40.84
C VAL A 1013 -43.68 -24.70 40.04
N GLU A 1014 -44.34 -25.56 39.28
CA GLU A 1014 -43.63 -26.44 38.36
C GLU A 1014 -43.11 -25.66 37.15
N ARG A 1015 -41.83 -25.85 36.82
CA ARG A 1015 -41.14 -25.17 35.72
C ARG A 1015 -40.44 -26.17 34.81
N PRO A 1016 -41.22 -26.97 34.05
CA PRO A 1016 -40.67 -27.95 33.12
C PRO A 1016 -39.88 -27.30 31.98
N ASP A 1017 -40.17 -26.04 31.65
CA ASP A 1017 -39.41 -25.20 30.74
C ASP A 1017 -37.99 -24.92 31.26
N ILE A 1018 -37.85 -24.62 32.55
CA ILE A 1018 -36.54 -24.44 33.20
C ILE A 1018 -35.82 -25.79 33.34
N GLN A 1019 -36.54 -26.87 33.62
CA GLN A 1019 -35.97 -28.22 33.65
C GLN A 1019 -35.48 -28.70 32.27
N ALA A 1020 -36.13 -28.27 31.17
CA ALA A 1020 -35.66 -28.57 29.82
C ALA A 1020 -34.31 -27.89 29.51
N ILE A 1021 -34.07 -26.71 30.10
CA ILE A 1021 -32.82 -25.95 29.97
C ILE A 1021 -31.76 -26.50 30.95
N TYR A 1022 -32.17 -26.87 32.17
CA TYR A 1022 -31.31 -27.43 33.20
C TYR A 1022 -31.84 -28.82 33.64
N PRO A 1023 -31.46 -29.91 32.93
CA PRO A 1023 -32.04 -31.24 33.14
C PRO A 1023 -31.88 -31.83 34.54
N TYR A 1024 -30.94 -31.31 35.32
CA TYR A 1024 -30.68 -31.72 36.70
C TYR A 1024 -31.52 -30.95 37.73
N ALA A 1025 -32.27 -29.93 37.31
CA ALA A 1025 -33.13 -29.14 38.18
C ALA A 1025 -34.42 -29.90 38.54
N SER A 1026 -34.93 -29.68 39.74
CA SER A 1026 -36.22 -30.20 40.19
C SER A 1026 -37.37 -29.56 39.42
N SER A 1027 -38.41 -30.34 39.13
CA SER A 1027 -39.61 -29.83 38.45
C SER A 1027 -40.26 -28.66 39.20
N THR A 1028 -40.11 -28.57 40.53
CA THR A 1028 -40.67 -27.50 41.38
C THR A 1028 -39.66 -26.37 41.71
N CYS A 1029 -38.72 -26.09 40.80
CA CYS A 1029 -37.74 -25.02 41.00
C CYS A 1029 -38.32 -23.59 40.92
N GLY A 1030 -39.59 -23.43 40.52
CA GLY A 1030 -40.32 -22.16 40.54
C GLY A 1030 -40.91 -21.81 41.91
N PHE A 1031 -41.12 -20.53 42.14
CA PHE A 1031 -41.77 -20.01 43.34
C PHE A 1031 -42.63 -18.77 43.07
N LYS A 1032 -43.64 -18.57 43.90
CA LYS A 1032 -44.39 -17.32 44.05
C LYS A 1032 -44.38 -16.91 45.52
N ILE A 1033 -44.01 -15.66 45.81
CA ILE A 1033 -44.00 -15.10 47.16
C ILE A 1033 -44.99 -13.95 47.19
N LEU A 1034 -46.04 -14.08 47.99
CA LEU A 1034 -47.04 -13.04 48.21
C LEU A 1034 -46.78 -12.35 49.55
N LEU A 1035 -46.43 -11.07 49.51
CA LEU A 1035 -46.29 -10.19 50.66
C LEU A 1035 -47.64 -9.49 50.88
N GLU A 1036 -48.24 -9.64 52.07
CA GLU A 1036 -49.56 -9.07 52.36
C GLU A 1036 -49.45 -7.78 53.21
N GLY A 1037 -50.19 -6.72 52.86
CA GLY A 1037 -50.42 -5.54 53.72
C GLY A 1037 -49.54 -4.30 53.51
N VAL A 1038 -49.50 -3.74 52.30
CA VAL A 1038 -48.71 -2.53 51.94
C VAL A 1038 -49.30 -1.23 52.51
N GLU A 1039 -50.61 -1.13 52.83
CA GLU A 1039 -51.20 0.15 53.31
C GLU A 1039 -51.86 0.13 54.69
N SER A 1040 -51.97 -1.01 55.37
CA SER A 1040 -52.61 -1.10 56.69
C SER A 1040 -51.60 -1.18 57.85
N GLY A 1041 -50.88 -0.08 58.10
CA GLY A 1041 -50.40 0.26 59.44
C GLY A 1041 -49.22 -0.52 60.03
N GLY A 1042 -48.43 -1.23 59.22
CA GLY A 1042 -47.12 -1.73 59.68
C GLY A 1042 -46.39 -2.63 58.70
N GLY A 1043 -45.54 -2.07 57.82
CA GLY A 1043 -44.45 -2.87 57.27
C GLY A 1043 -43.70 -2.34 56.04
N ILE A 1044 -44.39 -1.92 54.98
CA ILE A 1044 -43.78 -1.74 53.65
C ILE A 1044 -44.25 -0.43 53.02
N GLN A 1045 -43.33 0.51 52.76
CA GLN A 1045 -43.59 1.82 52.17
C GLN A 1045 -42.96 1.97 50.77
N ASP A 1046 -43.44 2.98 50.03
CA ASP A 1046 -42.80 3.39 48.78
C ASP A 1046 -41.34 3.81 49.00
N GLY A 1047 -40.42 3.28 48.20
CA GLY A 1047 -38.98 3.43 48.35
C GLY A 1047 -38.28 2.37 49.21
N ASP A 1048 -39.03 1.46 49.85
CA ASP A 1048 -38.43 0.39 50.66
C ASP A 1048 -37.72 -0.66 49.81
N ARG A 1049 -36.61 -1.20 50.32
CA ARG A 1049 -35.79 -2.22 49.66
C ARG A 1049 -36.18 -3.62 50.10
N ILE A 1050 -36.77 -4.40 49.20
CA ILE A 1050 -37.04 -5.83 49.38
C ILE A 1050 -35.82 -6.65 48.99
N GLU A 1051 -35.34 -7.50 49.90
CA GLU A 1051 -34.30 -8.48 49.62
C GLU A 1051 -34.86 -9.89 49.82
N LEU A 1052 -34.56 -10.78 48.87
CA LEU A 1052 -34.91 -12.20 48.99
C LEU A 1052 -33.64 -13.00 49.28
N LEU A 1053 -33.60 -13.65 50.45
CA LEU A 1053 -32.56 -14.61 50.80
C LEU A 1053 -33.10 -16.02 50.62
N CYS A 1054 -32.41 -16.86 49.87
CA CYS A 1054 -32.70 -18.27 49.73
C CYS A 1054 -31.80 -19.12 50.64
N PHE A 1055 -32.35 -20.23 51.16
CA PHE A 1055 -31.61 -21.18 51.98
C PHE A 1055 -31.69 -22.59 51.39
N ASP A 1056 -30.52 -23.24 51.32
CA ASP A 1056 -30.41 -24.69 51.23
C ASP A 1056 -29.64 -25.25 52.44
N LYS A 1057 -29.19 -26.51 52.41
CA LYS A 1057 -28.44 -27.15 53.50
C LYS A 1057 -27.06 -26.52 53.77
N THR A 1058 -26.59 -25.60 52.94
CA THR A 1058 -25.25 -24.98 52.98
C THR A 1058 -25.24 -23.54 53.51
N GLY A 1059 -26.41 -22.94 53.80
CA GLY A 1059 -26.57 -21.62 54.41
C GLY A 1059 -27.32 -20.59 53.53
N PRO A 1060 -27.56 -19.36 54.03
CA PRO A 1060 -28.22 -18.30 53.27
C PRO A 1060 -27.39 -17.80 52.08
N ALA A 1061 -28.04 -17.54 50.95
CA ALA A 1061 -27.51 -16.74 49.85
C ALA A 1061 -28.55 -15.70 49.42
N LYS A 1062 -28.09 -14.53 48.96
CA LYS A 1062 -28.97 -13.46 48.48
C LYS A 1062 -29.34 -13.73 47.03
N LEU A 1063 -30.64 -13.88 46.78
CA LEU A 1063 -31.20 -14.21 45.48
C LEU A 1063 -31.44 -12.95 44.64
N ALA A 1064 -32.02 -11.92 45.27
CA ALA A 1064 -32.36 -10.69 44.60
C ALA A 1064 -32.53 -9.53 45.59
N ASP A 1065 -32.62 -8.34 45.02
CA ASP A 1065 -32.76 -7.07 45.70
C ASP A 1065 -33.59 -6.13 44.84
N HIS A 1066 -34.65 -5.55 45.41
CA HIS A 1066 -35.60 -4.75 44.67
C HIS A 1066 -36.06 -3.55 45.49
N VAL A 1067 -36.11 -2.36 44.89
CA VAL A 1067 -36.60 -1.15 45.57
C VAL A 1067 -38.03 -0.88 45.13
N ILE A 1068 -38.96 -0.82 46.08
CA ILE A 1068 -40.37 -0.55 45.86
C ILE A 1068 -40.53 0.88 45.33
N ARG A 1069 -41.30 1.05 44.25
CA ARG A 1069 -41.63 2.36 43.67
C ARG A 1069 -43.12 2.38 43.28
N ALA A 1070 -43.95 3.14 44.00
CA ALA A 1070 -45.39 3.20 43.81
C ALA A 1070 -45.76 4.34 42.82
N GLY A 1071 -46.33 3.96 41.67
CA GLY A 1071 -46.84 4.91 40.68
C GLY A 1071 -47.80 4.26 39.69
N LEU A 1072 -49.04 4.76 39.65
CA LEU A 1072 -50.24 4.24 38.97
C LEU A 1072 -50.13 4.00 37.45
N GLY A 1073 -50.55 2.81 37.00
CA GLY A 1073 -51.57 2.66 35.95
C GLY A 1073 -51.17 2.75 34.47
N SER A 1074 -50.37 1.80 33.98
CA SER A 1074 -50.45 1.19 32.62
C SER A 1074 -49.61 -0.09 32.60
N PRO A 1075 -49.92 -1.10 31.76
CA PRO A 1075 -49.33 -2.44 31.88
C PRO A 1075 -47.82 -2.38 31.64
N VAL A 1076 -47.06 -2.69 32.68
CA VAL A 1076 -45.61 -2.68 32.67
C VAL A 1076 -45.13 -3.89 31.87
N THR A 1077 -44.66 -3.64 30.65
CA THR A 1077 -43.74 -4.55 29.96
C THR A 1077 -42.39 -4.46 30.68
N PRO A 1078 -41.63 -5.56 30.85
CA PRO A 1078 -40.43 -5.55 31.68
C PRO A 1078 -39.40 -4.55 31.14
N VAL A 1079 -39.23 -3.45 31.86
CA VAL A 1079 -38.10 -2.52 31.72
C VAL A 1079 -36.99 -3.12 32.55
N ASN A 1080 -36.02 -3.79 31.90
CA ASN A 1080 -34.76 -4.11 32.54
C ASN A 1080 -33.77 -3.01 32.17
N ASP A 1081 -33.60 -2.07 33.12
CA ASP A 1081 -32.33 -1.42 33.40
C ASP A 1081 -31.23 -2.49 33.44
#